data_AF-A0A972Q2D7-F1
#
_entry.id   AF-A0A972Q2D7-F1
#
_cell.length_a   1.000
_cell.length_b   1.000
_cell.length_c   1.000
_cell.angle_alpha   90.00
_cell.angle_beta   90.00
_cell.angle_gamma   90.00
#
_symmetry.space_group_name_H-M   'P 1'
#
loop_
_entity.id
_entity.type
_entity.pdbx_description
1 polymer ?
#
loop_
_entity_poly.entity_id
_entity_poly.type
_entity_poly.pdbx_seq_one_letter_code
_entity_poly.pdbx_strand_id
1 'polypeptide(L)'
;MRKIVIGSKSFPVFLLLLCILSYGILIPSLGFYWDDWPMAWFAHTTGPLGFFDVFEGDRPFLAGIYVITTALLDTIPYQWQILGLISRWLTSLTVWWMIRKLWPDNPQRAGWIAALFAVFPGFKQQPISIVYSNGFFLLLAYIASLGLNILALRDQKRYKLLTALALASYAICTFSTEYYLGLEVFRGFLIYLVVSETGINFRKRILLTAKHWLPYIALLSIFLAWRVLIFKFPTYQPQLVSEIAPSPLRTVVTLLFNIFQDSFEMGWLAWASAFRFPEPESFRALSTVAFWALALVSFLLSLAYLLVHSPRQITMEEKTATNPPSSPGIVVITGLVGLFFAGWPFWIANLPIELQFPYDRFGLAFMLGSSIFLVGLIESIIRTHPQKIIVLSMFLSMAVGANFEEANHYRRDWAILREMLWQLSWRAPALEPGTLLLTYGLPFTYYSDNSLTAPINWTFAPENKSLDLPYYLAFTDVRLGGSIPSFDEGKEVIQGYRNATYTGSTSQALVFFYSPPGCVWVIDPARDQTLPVFPSELTEPMKLSHLSQISPEASTPAQPPAEIFGSEPEHTWCYYFEKAELARQQENWEQIINLGDEAFARGLSTSRAQELLVFIEGYARMGNWLRAIDLANLAYDTSKDIEANLCASLHSLKDQIPPKESDFQNLQVSLAVFGCPAY
;
A
#
# COMPACT_ATOMS: atom_id res chain seq x y z
N MET A 1 -1.53 -8.26 48.71
CA MET A 1 -1.71 -7.46 47.47
C MET A 1 -2.38 -8.35 46.43
N ARG A 2 -3.50 -7.89 45.84
CA ARG A 2 -4.33 -8.66 44.91
C ARG A 2 -3.53 -9.08 43.66
N LYS A 3 -3.74 -10.33 43.23
CA LYS A 3 -3.23 -10.90 41.97
C LYS A 3 -3.69 -10.02 40.80
N ILE A 4 -2.77 -9.36 40.10
CA ILE A 4 -3.07 -8.68 38.83
C ILE A 4 -2.53 -9.57 37.72
N VAL A 5 -3.26 -10.65 37.42
CA VAL A 5 -3.13 -11.32 36.12
C VAL A 5 -3.56 -10.31 35.06
N ILE A 6 -3.01 -10.37 33.83
CA ILE A 6 -3.40 -9.52 32.68
C ILE A 6 -4.89 -9.14 32.79
N GLY A 7 -5.11 -7.91 33.22
CA GLY A 7 -6.39 -7.48 33.77
C GLY A 7 -7.39 -7.31 32.65
N SER A 8 -8.65 -7.71 32.89
CA SER A 8 -9.69 -7.60 31.85
C SER A 8 -9.95 -6.17 31.40
N LYS A 9 -9.56 -5.17 32.21
CA LYS A 9 -9.75 -3.74 31.94
C LYS A 9 -8.50 -3.04 31.40
N SER A 10 -7.30 -3.41 31.84
CA SER A 10 -6.05 -2.72 31.43
C SER A 10 -5.49 -3.25 30.10
N PHE A 11 -5.70 -4.52 29.77
CA PHE A 11 -5.13 -5.12 28.57
C PHE A 11 -5.65 -4.51 27.26
N PRO A 12 -6.94 -4.17 27.12
CA PRO A 12 -7.41 -3.49 25.91
C PRO A 12 -6.71 -2.15 25.66
N VAL A 13 -6.44 -1.40 26.74
CA VAL A 13 -5.71 -0.12 26.65
C VAL A 13 -4.25 -0.35 26.26
N PHE A 14 -3.60 -1.37 26.82
CA PHE A 14 -2.23 -1.74 26.42
C PHE A 14 -2.14 -2.11 24.94
N LEU A 15 -3.08 -2.91 24.42
CA LEU A 15 -3.13 -3.21 22.99
C LEU A 15 -3.38 -1.96 22.13
N LEU A 16 -4.26 -1.06 22.57
CA LEU A 16 -4.50 0.19 21.86
C LEU A 16 -3.22 1.04 21.78
N LEU A 17 -2.49 1.15 22.90
CA LEU A 17 -1.22 1.88 22.95
C LEU A 17 -0.18 1.25 22.00
N LEU A 18 -0.08 -0.09 21.94
CA LEU A 18 0.79 -0.75 20.96
C LEU A 18 0.38 -0.43 19.52
N CYS A 19 -0.91 -0.47 19.19
CA CYS A 19 -1.40 -0.10 17.85
C CYS A 19 -1.10 1.38 17.53
N ILE A 20 -1.26 2.30 18.49
CA ILE A 20 -0.94 3.72 18.32
C ILE A 20 0.55 3.93 18.07
N LEU A 21 1.42 3.27 18.85
CA LEU A 21 2.87 3.37 18.65
C LEU A 21 3.29 2.78 17.30
N SER A 22 2.64 1.70 16.85
CA SER A 22 2.97 1.00 15.61
C SER A 22 2.44 1.69 14.34
N TYR A 23 1.24 2.26 14.39
CA TYR A 23 0.51 2.70 13.20
C TYR A 23 -0.08 4.12 13.32
N GLY A 24 -0.18 4.66 14.54
CA GLY A 24 -0.88 5.92 14.82
C GLY A 24 -0.03 7.18 14.64
N ILE A 25 1.28 7.08 14.79
CA ILE A 25 2.19 8.24 14.87
C ILE A 25 2.16 9.08 13.59
N LEU A 26 2.12 8.44 12.42
CA LEU A 26 2.20 9.12 11.13
C LEU A 26 0.84 9.41 10.48
N ILE A 27 -0.28 9.03 11.12
CA ILE A 27 -1.64 9.21 10.57
C ILE A 27 -1.89 10.61 9.96
N PRO A 28 -1.51 11.73 10.60
CA PRO A 28 -1.75 13.06 10.04
C PRO A 28 -1.00 13.36 8.72
N SER A 29 -0.02 12.53 8.38
CA SER A 29 0.85 12.67 7.20
C SER A 29 0.69 11.55 6.18
N LEU A 30 -0.26 10.63 6.40
CA LEU A 30 -0.60 9.55 5.48
C LEU A 30 -1.81 9.93 4.62
N GLY A 31 -1.84 9.39 3.40
CA GLY A 31 -2.92 9.62 2.44
C GLY A 31 -3.67 8.35 2.04
N PHE A 32 -4.11 8.31 0.78
CA PHE A 32 -4.63 7.11 0.13
C PHE A 32 -3.57 6.46 -0.75
N TYR A 33 -3.65 5.13 -0.83
CA TYR A 33 -2.63 4.29 -1.46
C TYR A 33 -3.27 3.19 -2.28
N TRP A 34 -2.68 2.91 -3.44
CA TRP A 34 -3.05 1.77 -4.27
C TRP A 34 -4.57 1.62 -4.46
N ASP A 35 -5.16 0.49 -4.05
CA ASP A 35 -6.59 0.21 -4.18
C ASP A 35 -7.50 1.10 -3.32
N ASP A 36 -6.99 1.91 -2.38
CA ASP A 36 -7.81 2.93 -1.71
C ASP A 36 -8.33 3.96 -2.73
N TRP A 37 -7.52 4.35 -3.71
CA TRP A 37 -7.87 5.40 -4.67
C TRP A 37 -9.13 5.07 -5.49
N PRO A 38 -9.24 3.91 -6.18
CA PRO A 38 -10.46 3.52 -6.83
C PRO A 38 -11.66 3.51 -5.87
N MET A 39 -11.50 2.96 -4.66
CA MET A 39 -12.60 2.85 -3.71
C MET A 39 -13.09 4.22 -3.22
N ALA A 40 -12.17 5.13 -2.95
CA ALA A 40 -12.48 6.49 -2.58
C ALA A 40 -13.19 7.22 -3.74
N TRP A 41 -12.70 7.05 -4.97
CA TRP A 41 -13.34 7.61 -6.16
C TRP A 41 -14.78 7.11 -6.33
N PHE A 42 -15.03 5.81 -6.26
CA PHE A 42 -16.39 5.27 -6.33
C PHE A 42 -17.29 5.80 -5.22
N ALA A 43 -16.80 5.85 -3.98
CA ALA A 43 -17.57 6.41 -2.87
C ALA A 43 -17.99 7.87 -3.13
N HIS A 44 -17.13 8.68 -3.76
CA HIS A 44 -17.43 10.07 -4.10
C HIS A 44 -18.33 10.23 -5.35
N THR A 45 -18.16 9.36 -6.35
CA THR A 45 -18.84 9.44 -7.64
C THR A 45 -20.25 8.84 -7.57
N THR A 46 -20.39 7.63 -7.04
CA THR A 46 -21.66 6.87 -7.03
C THR A 46 -22.29 6.77 -5.64
N GLY A 47 -21.59 7.19 -4.59
CA GLY A 47 -22.05 7.10 -3.21
C GLY A 47 -21.97 5.67 -2.65
N PRO A 48 -22.30 5.48 -1.35
CA PRO A 48 -22.15 4.20 -0.67
C PRO A 48 -22.89 3.04 -1.33
N LEU A 49 -24.09 3.27 -1.89
CA LEU A 49 -24.89 2.23 -2.53
C LEU A 49 -24.30 1.77 -3.88
N GLY A 50 -23.49 2.60 -4.54
CA GLY A 50 -22.85 2.24 -5.81
C GLY A 50 -21.86 1.07 -5.68
N PHE A 51 -21.42 0.73 -4.46
CA PHE A 51 -20.53 -0.42 -4.25
C PHE A 51 -21.14 -1.77 -4.60
N PHE A 52 -22.47 -1.89 -4.65
CA PHE A 52 -23.11 -3.11 -5.16
C PHE A 52 -22.74 -3.37 -6.62
N ASP A 53 -22.69 -2.32 -7.45
CA ASP A 53 -22.31 -2.41 -8.85
C ASP A 53 -20.78 -2.56 -9.01
N VAL A 54 -20.00 -1.83 -8.20
CA VAL A 54 -18.51 -1.86 -8.22
C VAL A 54 -17.96 -3.27 -7.95
N PHE A 55 -18.61 -4.04 -7.08
CA PHE A 55 -18.20 -5.39 -6.69
C PHE A 55 -19.07 -6.50 -7.30
N GLU A 56 -20.04 -6.16 -8.15
CA GLU A 56 -20.94 -7.16 -8.77
C GLU A 56 -20.14 -8.22 -9.54
N GLY A 57 -19.10 -7.77 -10.26
CA GLY A 57 -18.29 -8.62 -11.14
C GLY A 57 -17.26 -9.49 -10.43
N ASP A 58 -16.90 -9.25 -9.16
CA ASP A 58 -15.83 -10.00 -8.47
C ASP A 58 -16.25 -10.55 -7.09
N ARG A 59 -16.88 -9.76 -6.22
CA ARG A 59 -17.19 -10.08 -4.82
C ARG A 59 -18.47 -9.36 -4.33
N PRO A 60 -19.68 -9.75 -4.78
CA PRO A 60 -20.91 -8.97 -4.52
C PRO A 60 -21.24 -8.79 -3.04
N PHE A 61 -20.91 -9.76 -2.18
CA PHE A 61 -21.14 -9.63 -0.74
C PHE A 61 -20.14 -8.68 -0.04
N LEU A 62 -18.97 -8.44 -0.64
CA LEU A 62 -17.99 -7.47 -0.14
C LEU A 62 -18.56 -6.05 -0.18
N ALA A 63 -19.45 -5.75 -1.14
CA ALA A 63 -20.14 -4.47 -1.21
C ALA A 63 -20.80 -4.08 0.12
N GLY A 64 -21.37 -5.04 0.86
CA GLY A 64 -22.09 -4.77 2.10
C GLY A 64 -21.25 -4.05 3.15
N ILE A 65 -19.98 -4.44 3.33
CA ILE A 65 -19.10 -3.78 4.31
C ILE A 65 -18.63 -2.41 3.82
N TYR A 66 -18.40 -2.25 2.52
CA TYR A 66 -18.06 -0.96 1.92
C TYR A 66 -19.21 0.03 1.99
N VAL A 67 -20.45 -0.39 1.71
CA VAL A 67 -21.67 0.43 1.89
C VAL A 67 -21.75 0.95 3.32
N ILE A 68 -21.53 0.09 4.33
CA ILE A 68 -21.60 0.49 5.73
C ILE A 68 -20.49 1.48 6.08
N THR A 69 -19.24 1.19 5.71
CA THR A 69 -18.10 2.03 6.12
C THR A 69 -18.10 3.39 5.41
N THR A 70 -18.43 3.42 4.12
CA THR A 70 -18.51 4.66 3.33
C THR A 70 -19.79 5.47 3.58
N ALA A 71 -20.82 4.89 4.19
CA ALA A 71 -21.95 5.65 4.72
C ALA A 71 -21.64 6.35 6.05
N LEU A 72 -20.58 5.92 6.75
CA LEU A 72 -20.18 6.48 8.05
C LEU A 72 -19.02 7.48 7.94
N LEU A 73 -18.15 7.32 6.94
CA LEU A 73 -16.95 8.13 6.74
C LEU A 73 -16.95 8.77 5.35
N ASP A 74 -16.45 9.99 5.29
CA ASP A 74 -16.21 10.70 4.03
C ASP A 74 -14.90 10.21 3.39
N THR A 75 -14.62 10.65 2.16
CA THR A 75 -13.40 10.32 1.42
C THR A 75 -12.20 11.14 1.89
N ILE A 76 -11.98 11.22 3.21
CA ILE A 76 -10.91 12.00 3.85
C ILE A 76 -9.86 11.07 4.46
N PRO A 77 -8.57 11.16 4.09
CA PRO A 77 -7.57 10.15 4.45
C PRO A 77 -7.44 9.84 5.94
N TYR A 78 -7.33 10.86 6.80
CA TYR A 78 -7.09 10.62 8.24
C TYR A 78 -8.24 9.84 8.90
N GLN A 79 -9.48 9.97 8.41
CA GLN A 79 -10.63 9.24 8.95
C GLN A 79 -10.46 7.73 8.75
N TRP A 80 -10.03 7.33 7.54
CA TRP A 80 -9.79 5.93 7.19
C TRP A 80 -8.55 5.37 7.86
N GLN A 81 -7.48 6.15 8.00
CA GLN A 81 -6.29 5.74 8.75
C GLN A 81 -6.62 5.45 10.23
N ILE A 82 -7.48 6.27 10.85
CA ILE A 82 -8.00 6.02 12.21
C ILE A 82 -8.87 4.75 12.25
N LEU A 83 -9.76 4.56 11.27
CA LEU A 83 -10.57 3.33 11.18
C LEU A 83 -9.69 2.08 11.01
N GLY A 84 -8.59 2.18 10.25
CA GLY A 84 -7.62 1.11 10.07
C GLY A 84 -6.96 0.72 11.38
N LEU A 85 -6.59 1.71 12.20
CA LEU A 85 -6.04 1.49 13.53
C LEU A 85 -7.09 0.86 14.47
N ILE A 86 -8.31 1.38 14.48
CA ILE A 86 -9.41 0.87 15.33
C ILE A 86 -9.76 -0.56 14.95
N SER A 87 -9.91 -0.86 13.66
CA SER A 87 -10.23 -2.20 13.19
C SER A 87 -9.11 -3.20 13.53
N ARG A 88 -7.84 -2.83 13.35
CA ARG A 88 -6.67 -3.62 13.80
C ARG A 88 -6.71 -3.91 15.30
N TRP A 89 -7.00 -2.90 16.11
CA TRP A 89 -7.12 -3.04 17.57
C TRP A 89 -8.28 -3.97 17.96
N LEU A 90 -9.47 -3.77 17.39
CA LEU A 90 -10.66 -4.60 17.66
C LEU A 90 -10.44 -6.07 17.25
N THR A 91 -9.78 -6.31 16.12
CA THR A 91 -9.41 -7.66 15.69
C THR A 91 -8.45 -8.31 16.68
N SER A 92 -7.47 -7.56 17.19
CA SER A 92 -6.51 -8.03 18.20
C SER A 92 -7.19 -8.33 19.55
N LEU A 93 -8.18 -7.54 19.95
CA LEU A 93 -9.02 -7.84 21.12
C LEU A 93 -9.83 -9.13 20.94
N THR A 94 -10.33 -9.35 19.73
CA THR A 94 -11.09 -10.56 19.39
C THR A 94 -10.18 -11.79 19.43
N VAL A 95 -8.92 -11.68 18.97
CA VAL A 95 -7.89 -12.73 19.15
C VAL A 95 -7.66 -13.01 20.62
N TRP A 96 -7.43 -11.97 21.43
CA TRP A 96 -7.23 -12.14 22.87
C TRP A 96 -8.41 -12.86 23.54
N TRP A 97 -9.63 -12.45 23.21
CA TRP A 97 -10.85 -13.09 23.72
C TRP A 97 -10.95 -14.56 23.28
N MET A 98 -10.73 -14.84 21.99
CA MET A 98 -10.80 -16.20 21.43
C MET A 98 -9.77 -17.13 22.10
N ILE A 99 -8.51 -16.70 22.22
CA ILE A 99 -7.45 -17.51 22.84
C ILE A 99 -7.70 -17.72 24.33
N ARG A 100 -8.28 -16.74 25.03
CA ARG A 100 -8.73 -16.93 26.43
C ARG A 100 -9.84 -17.97 26.58
N LYS A 101 -10.67 -18.17 25.54
CA LYS A 101 -11.65 -19.26 25.52
C LYS A 101 -11.00 -20.58 25.14
N LEU A 102 -9.97 -20.57 24.29
CA LEU A 102 -9.22 -21.77 23.94
C LEU A 102 -8.46 -22.33 25.14
N TRP A 103 -7.65 -21.51 25.83
CA TRP A 103 -6.85 -21.91 26.99
C TRP A 103 -7.20 -21.06 28.24
N PRO A 104 -8.31 -21.37 28.94
CA PRO A 104 -8.79 -20.57 30.06
C PRO A 104 -7.81 -20.48 31.23
N ASP A 105 -6.98 -21.50 31.44
CA ASP A 105 -6.01 -21.58 32.54
C ASP A 105 -4.74 -20.76 32.29
N ASN A 106 -4.50 -20.28 31.06
CA ASN A 106 -3.30 -19.55 30.67
C ASN A 106 -3.62 -18.16 30.05
N PRO A 107 -4.22 -17.23 30.83
CA PRO A 107 -4.61 -15.91 30.33
C PRO A 107 -3.43 -15.04 29.88
N GLN A 108 -2.22 -15.30 30.39
CA GLN A 108 -1.00 -14.61 29.95
C GLN A 108 -0.68 -14.89 28.48
N ARG A 109 -0.76 -16.16 28.10
CA ARG A 109 -0.48 -16.62 26.74
C ARG A 109 -1.39 -15.93 25.74
N ALA A 110 -2.68 -15.80 26.07
CA ALA A 110 -3.62 -15.05 25.26
C ALA A 110 -3.18 -13.59 25.06
N GLY A 111 -2.65 -12.96 26.11
CA GLY A 111 -2.13 -11.60 26.03
C GLY A 111 -0.89 -11.50 25.15
N TRP A 112 0.05 -12.43 25.26
CA TRP A 112 1.26 -12.47 24.44
C TRP A 112 0.94 -12.66 22.95
N ILE A 113 0.06 -13.61 22.63
CA ILE A 113 -0.37 -13.88 21.25
C ILE A 113 -1.07 -12.66 20.66
N ALA A 114 -1.99 -12.04 21.40
CA ALA A 114 -2.73 -10.88 20.91
C ALA A 114 -1.84 -9.64 20.76
N ALA A 115 -0.86 -9.45 21.64
CA ALA A 115 0.10 -8.34 21.51
C ALA A 115 0.98 -8.50 20.27
N LEU A 116 1.49 -9.71 20.00
CA LEU A 116 2.24 -10.00 18.77
C LEU A 116 1.36 -9.85 17.54
N PHE A 117 0.14 -10.40 17.56
CA PHE A 117 -0.82 -10.23 16.47
C PHE A 117 -1.07 -8.76 16.14
N ALA A 118 -1.23 -7.92 17.16
CA ALA A 118 -1.51 -6.50 16.98
C ALA A 118 -0.42 -5.78 16.17
N VAL A 119 0.84 -6.16 16.36
CA VAL A 119 2.01 -5.51 15.73
C VAL A 119 2.66 -6.37 14.65
N PHE A 120 2.00 -7.44 14.17
CA PHE A 120 2.60 -8.40 13.25
C PHE A 120 3.24 -7.73 12.02
N PRO A 121 4.56 -7.88 11.79
CA PRO A 121 5.32 -7.16 10.78
C PRO A 121 5.24 -7.77 9.37
N GLY A 122 4.67 -8.97 9.23
CA GLY A 122 4.52 -9.64 7.93
C GLY A 122 3.36 -9.10 7.09
N PHE A 123 2.59 -8.14 7.61
CA PHE A 123 1.55 -7.41 6.88
C PHE A 123 1.89 -5.92 6.94
N LYS A 124 2.30 -5.35 5.81
CA LYS A 124 2.87 -4.00 5.69
C LYS A 124 1.90 -2.99 5.10
N GLN A 125 0.78 -3.45 4.58
CA GLN A 125 -0.22 -2.61 3.90
C GLN A 125 -1.24 -1.94 4.84
N GLN A 126 -0.92 -1.77 6.13
CA GLN A 126 -1.78 -1.03 7.06
C GLN A 126 -2.18 0.37 6.55
N PRO A 127 -1.30 1.15 5.89
CA PRO A 127 -1.68 2.46 5.36
C PRO A 127 -2.67 2.43 4.19
N ILE A 128 -2.87 1.29 3.50
CA ILE A 128 -3.95 1.12 2.51
C ILE A 128 -5.28 0.94 3.27
N SER A 129 -5.75 2.06 3.80
CA SER A 129 -6.64 2.15 4.95
C SER A 129 -8.10 1.86 4.63
N ILE A 130 -8.59 2.19 3.43
CA ILE A 130 -9.98 1.86 3.04
C ILE A 130 -10.09 0.35 2.89
N VAL A 131 -9.19 -0.25 2.11
CA VAL A 131 -9.22 -1.68 1.81
C VAL A 131 -9.04 -2.51 3.08
N TYR A 132 -8.00 -2.21 3.87
CA TYR A 132 -7.68 -3.06 5.02
C TYR A 132 -8.46 -2.75 6.28
N SER A 133 -9.09 -1.58 6.43
CA SER A 133 -10.12 -1.41 7.46
C SER A 133 -11.25 -2.41 7.27
N ASN A 134 -11.77 -2.49 6.05
CA ASN A 134 -12.80 -3.47 5.66
C ASN A 134 -12.27 -4.90 5.80
N GLY A 135 -11.04 -5.17 5.33
CA GLY A 135 -10.37 -6.46 5.49
C GLY A 135 -10.23 -6.90 6.96
N PHE A 136 -9.88 -5.99 7.87
CA PHE A 136 -9.79 -6.30 9.30
C PHE A 136 -11.14 -6.58 9.93
N PHE A 137 -12.24 -5.93 9.51
CA PHE A 137 -13.57 -6.29 9.99
C PHE A 137 -14.00 -7.69 9.55
N LEU A 138 -13.64 -8.11 8.33
CA LEU A 138 -13.87 -9.47 7.86
C LEU A 138 -13.02 -10.48 8.66
N LEU A 139 -11.74 -10.18 8.89
CA LEU A 139 -10.88 -11.01 9.75
C LEU A 139 -11.42 -11.09 11.18
N LEU A 140 -11.93 -9.98 11.73
CA LEU A 140 -12.58 -9.94 13.04
C LEU A 140 -13.78 -10.89 13.06
N ALA A 141 -14.66 -10.83 12.06
CA ALA A 141 -15.81 -11.72 11.96
C ALA A 141 -15.39 -13.20 11.90
N TYR A 142 -14.33 -13.52 11.15
CA TYR A 142 -13.75 -14.86 11.11
C TYR A 142 -13.23 -15.33 12.48
N ILE A 143 -12.42 -14.52 13.15
CA ILE A 143 -11.85 -14.86 14.47
C ILE A 143 -12.93 -14.90 15.56
N ALA A 144 -13.93 -14.03 15.46
CA ALA A 144 -15.12 -14.05 16.33
C ALA A 144 -15.87 -15.38 16.15
N SER A 145 -16.02 -15.86 14.91
CA SER A 145 -16.60 -17.18 14.63
C SER A 145 -15.82 -18.30 15.31
N LEU A 146 -14.48 -18.29 15.25
CA LEU A 146 -13.64 -19.29 15.94
C LEU A 146 -13.88 -19.26 17.46
N GLY A 147 -13.86 -18.08 18.07
CA GLY A 147 -14.07 -17.93 19.50
C GLY A 147 -15.50 -18.27 19.96
N LEU A 148 -16.52 -17.94 19.17
CA LEU A 148 -17.91 -18.31 19.43
C LEU A 148 -18.10 -19.82 19.32
N ASN A 149 -17.44 -20.47 18.36
CA ASN A 149 -17.44 -21.92 18.23
C ASN A 149 -16.83 -22.59 19.46
N ILE A 150 -15.66 -22.14 19.92
CA ILE A 150 -15.02 -22.63 21.15
C ILE A 150 -15.94 -22.40 22.36
N LEU A 151 -16.54 -21.21 22.46
CA LEU A 151 -17.45 -20.88 23.56
C LEU A 151 -18.69 -21.77 23.57
N ALA A 152 -19.26 -22.10 22.41
CA ALA A 152 -20.39 -23.01 22.29
C ALA A 152 -20.06 -24.40 22.87
N LEU A 153 -18.86 -24.92 22.60
CA LEU A 153 -18.41 -26.22 23.12
C LEU A 153 -18.27 -26.20 24.65
N ARG A 154 -17.87 -25.07 25.21
CA ARG A 154 -17.71 -24.90 26.67
C ARG A 154 -19.01 -24.54 27.39
N ASP A 155 -20.00 -23.97 26.70
CA ASP A 155 -21.29 -23.58 27.26
C ASP A 155 -22.45 -24.31 26.58
N GLN A 156 -22.76 -25.49 27.11
CA GLN A 156 -23.81 -26.37 26.59
C GLN A 156 -25.22 -25.74 26.67
N LYS A 157 -25.46 -24.79 27.59
CA LYS A 157 -26.78 -24.14 27.72
C LYS A 157 -27.07 -23.21 26.54
N ARG A 158 -26.04 -22.50 26.06
CA ARG A 158 -26.15 -21.53 24.96
C ARG A 158 -25.61 -22.08 23.63
N TYR A 159 -25.33 -23.38 23.55
CA TYR A 159 -24.73 -24.02 22.39
C TYR A 159 -25.38 -23.59 21.06
N LYS A 160 -26.70 -23.73 20.93
CA LYS A 160 -27.44 -23.41 19.69
C LYS A 160 -27.28 -21.95 19.27
N LEU A 161 -27.45 -21.02 20.21
CA LEU A 161 -27.30 -19.58 19.95
C LEU A 161 -25.87 -19.24 19.54
N LEU A 162 -24.88 -19.75 20.28
CA LEU A 162 -23.47 -19.47 20.02
C LEU A 162 -23.00 -20.09 18.69
N THR A 163 -23.46 -21.29 18.35
CA THR A 163 -23.22 -21.89 17.03
C THR A 163 -23.89 -21.08 15.92
N ALA A 164 -25.12 -20.59 16.11
CA ALA A 164 -25.79 -19.75 15.11
C ALA A 164 -25.04 -18.43 14.88
N LEU A 165 -24.60 -17.77 15.95
CA LEU A 165 -23.78 -16.56 15.86
C LEU A 165 -22.42 -16.84 15.21
N ALA A 166 -21.77 -17.97 15.55
CA ALA A 166 -20.51 -18.36 14.93
C ALA A 166 -20.66 -18.61 13.42
N LEU A 167 -21.75 -19.25 13.00
CA LEU A 167 -22.06 -19.47 11.58
C LEU A 167 -22.38 -18.16 10.86
N ALA A 168 -23.12 -17.24 11.48
CA ALA A 168 -23.42 -15.94 10.91
C ALA A 168 -22.15 -15.11 10.71
N SER A 169 -21.28 -15.01 11.72
CA SER A 169 -19.99 -14.31 11.59
C SER A 169 -19.08 -14.97 10.54
N TYR A 170 -19.11 -16.30 10.44
CA TYR A 170 -18.38 -17.02 9.39
C TYR A 170 -18.94 -16.73 7.99
N ALA A 171 -20.26 -16.72 7.83
CA ALA A 171 -20.92 -16.40 6.56
C ALA A 171 -20.55 -15.01 6.05
N ILE A 172 -20.61 -13.99 6.93
CA ILE A 172 -20.26 -12.61 6.58
C ILE A 172 -18.85 -12.53 6.00
N CYS A 173 -17.89 -13.20 6.65
CA CYS A 173 -16.52 -13.21 6.17
C CYS A 173 -16.37 -13.99 4.85
N THR A 174 -16.79 -15.25 4.83
CA THR A 174 -16.47 -16.19 3.75
C THR A 174 -17.14 -15.83 2.44
N PHE A 175 -18.39 -15.32 2.48
CA PHE A 175 -19.04 -14.85 1.26
C PHE A 175 -18.44 -13.54 0.73
N SER A 176 -17.80 -12.74 1.59
CA SER A 176 -17.12 -11.50 1.20
C SER A 176 -15.70 -11.73 0.69
N THR A 177 -14.99 -12.74 1.20
CA THR A 177 -13.61 -13.04 0.79
C THR A 177 -13.22 -14.50 1.02
N GLU A 178 -12.47 -15.04 0.05
CA GLU A 178 -11.87 -16.37 0.04
C GLU A 178 -10.57 -16.49 0.87
N TYR A 179 -10.03 -15.40 1.41
CA TYR A 179 -8.69 -15.34 2.02
C TYR A 179 -8.45 -16.35 3.15
N TYR A 180 -9.51 -16.73 3.88
CA TYR A 180 -9.39 -17.53 5.11
C TYR A 180 -9.93 -18.95 4.97
N LEU A 181 -10.30 -19.39 3.76
CA LEU A 181 -10.92 -20.71 3.54
C LEU A 181 -10.05 -21.85 4.07
N GLY A 182 -8.73 -21.77 3.87
CA GLY A 182 -7.82 -22.80 4.32
C GLY A 182 -7.77 -22.95 5.85
N LEU A 183 -8.04 -21.87 6.59
CA LEU A 183 -8.08 -21.88 8.06
C LEU A 183 -9.28 -22.65 8.64
N GLU A 184 -10.21 -23.18 7.83
CA GLU A 184 -11.23 -24.10 8.36
C GLU A 184 -10.63 -25.41 8.88
N VAL A 185 -9.49 -25.85 8.34
CA VAL A 185 -8.73 -26.97 8.94
C VAL A 185 -8.20 -26.58 10.31
N PHE A 186 -7.76 -25.33 10.47
CA PHE A 186 -7.36 -24.78 11.76
C PHE A 186 -8.53 -24.77 12.75
N ARG A 187 -9.76 -24.39 12.34
CA ARG A 187 -10.97 -24.53 13.17
C ARG A 187 -11.18 -25.97 13.64
N GLY A 188 -11.11 -26.94 12.73
CA GLY A 188 -11.24 -28.37 13.07
C GLY A 188 -10.22 -28.81 14.12
N PHE A 189 -8.99 -28.32 14.00
CA PHE A 189 -7.93 -28.57 15.00
C PHE A 189 -8.23 -27.91 16.35
N LEU A 190 -8.75 -26.67 16.39
CA LEU A 190 -9.15 -26.02 17.64
C LEU A 190 -10.30 -26.78 18.34
N ILE A 191 -11.28 -27.27 17.59
CA ILE A 191 -12.36 -28.13 18.12
C ILE A 191 -11.76 -29.40 18.73
N TYR A 192 -10.82 -30.04 18.01
CA TYR A 192 -10.14 -31.24 18.50
C TYR A 192 -9.43 -31.00 19.83
N LEU A 193 -8.74 -29.86 20.00
CA LEU A 193 -8.09 -29.50 21.26
C LEU A 193 -9.09 -29.38 22.42
N VAL A 194 -10.21 -28.68 22.21
CA VAL A 194 -11.23 -28.49 23.25
C VAL A 194 -11.91 -29.81 23.62
N VAL A 195 -12.25 -30.65 22.64
CA VAL A 195 -12.84 -31.97 22.91
C VAL A 195 -11.86 -32.89 23.62
N SER A 196 -10.55 -32.77 23.35
CA SER A 196 -9.50 -33.59 23.97
C SER A 196 -9.40 -33.43 25.49
N GLU A 197 -9.84 -32.31 26.04
CA GLU A 197 -9.85 -32.05 27.48
C GLU A 197 -10.75 -33.02 28.27
N THR A 198 -11.75 -33.62 27.61
CA THR A 198 -12.77 -34.44 28.27
C THR A 198 -12.33 -35.89 28.56
N GLY A 199 -11.07 -36.25 28.32
CA GLY A 199 -10.53 -37.59 28.62
C GLY A 199 -11.10 -38.72 27.75
N ILE A 200 -11.81 -38.37 26.67
CA ILE A 200 -12.46 -39.33 25.79
C ILE A 200 -11.43 -40.06 24.90
N ASN A 201 -11.72 -41.33 24.59
CA ASN A 201 -10.90 -42.16 23.69
C ASN A 201 -10.75 -41.54 22.28
N PHE A 202 -9.69 -41.92 21.57
CA PHE A 202 -9.30 -41.30 20.29
C PHE A 202 -10.41 -41.34 19.23
N ARG A 203 -11.09 -42.49 19.06
CA ARG A 203 -12.16 -42.64 18.06
C ARG A 203 -13.35 -41.71 18.33
N LYS A 204 -13.85 -41.66 19.57
CA LYS A 204 -14.98 -40.78 19.92
C LYS A 204 -14.57 -39.31 19.84
N ARG A 205 -13.32 -38.97 20.14
CA ARG A 205 -12.78 -37.62 19.99
C ARG A 205 -12.83 -37.14 18.53
N ILE A 206 -12.39 -37.95 17.58
CA ILE A 206 -12.49 -37.62 16.16
C ILE A 206 -13.95 -37.46 15.73
N LEU A 207 -14.82 -38.39 16.13
CA LEU A 207 -16.25 -38.34 15.77
C LEU A 207 -16.92 -37.07 16.31
N LEU A 208 -16.65 -36.70 17.56
CA LEU A 208 -17.17 -35.47 18.16
C LEU A 208 -16.60 -34.21 17.48
N THR A 209 -15.31 -34.23 17.14
CA THR A 209 -14.68 -33.14 16.39
C THR A 209 -15.39 -32.95 15.05
N ALA A 210 -15.55 -34.03 14.27
CA ALA A 210 -16.26 -34.00 12.99
C ALA A 210 -17.70 -33.52 13.15
N LYS A 211 -18.42 -33.97 14.18
CA LYS A 211 -19.81 -33.53 14.46
C LYS A 211 -19.90 -32.03 14.71
N HIS A 212 -18.99 -31.45 15.50
CA HIS A 212 -19.01 -30.03 15.81
C HIS A 212 -18.43 -29.15 14.71
N TRP A 213 -17.63 -29.74 13.82
CA TRP A 213 -17.06 -29.07 12.65
C TRP A 213 -18.03 -29.07 11.46
N LEU A 214 -18.88 -30.09 11.35
CA LEU A 214 -19.82 -30.29 10.23
C LEU A 214 -20.65 -29.05 9.86
N PRO A 215 -21.20 -28.25 10.79
CA PRO A 215 -21.97 -27.06 10.41
C PRO A 215 -21.15 -26.02 9.64
N TYR A 216 -19.87 -25.85 9.99
CA TYR A 216 -18.97 -24.90 9.33
C TYR A 216 -18.49 -25.43 7.99
N ILE A 217 -18.21 -26.74 7.91
CA ILE A 217 -17.92 -27.41 6.63
C ILE A 217 -19.11 -27.35 5.68
N ALA A 218 -20.34 -27.53 6.18
CA ALA A 218 -21.54 -27.39 5.36
C ALA A 218 -21.66 -25.98 4.79
N LEU A 219 -21.43 -24.94 5.60
CA LEU A 219 -21.43 -23.55 5.12
C LEU A 219 -20.31 -23.27 4.11
N LEU A 220 -19.10 -23.81 4.36
CA LEU A 220 -17.98 -23.75 3.42
C LEU A 220 -18.36 -24.42 2.09
N SER A 221 -19.00 -25.59 2.11
CA SER A 221 -19.46 -26.28 0.91
C SER A 221 -20.52 -25.49 0.15
N ILE A 222 -21.45 -24.82 0.85
CA ILE A 222 -22.44 -23.93 0.23
C ILE A 222 -21.73 -22.76 -0.46
N PHE A 223 -20.78 -22.12 0.22
CA PHE A 223 -19.99 -21.05 -0.36
C PHE A 223 -19.21 -21.51 -1.59
N LEU A 224 -18.51 -22.66 -1.51
CA LEU A 224 -17.74 -23.19 -2.63
C LEU A 224 -18.65 -23.57 -3.81
N ALA A 225 -19.82 -24.17 -3.55
CA ALA A 225 -20.79 -24.46 -4.59
C ALA A 225 -21.28 -23.16 -5.27
N TRP A 226 -21.61 -22.13 -4.49
CA TRP A 226 -21.96 -20.82 -5.04
C TRP A 226 -20.81 -20.18 -5.83
N ARG A 227 -19.59 -20.15 -5.26
CA ARG A 227 -18.42 -19.51 -5.86
C ARG A 227 -17.97 -20.19 -7.15
N VAL A 228 -17.94 -21.52 -7.18
CA VAL A 228 -17.43 -22.30 -8.32
C VAL A 228 -18.49 -22.53 -9.38
N LEU A 229 -19.73 -22.88 -8.99
CA LEU A 229 -20.77 -23.31 -9.95
C LEU A 229 -21.63 -22.14 -10.44
N ILE A 230 -21.91 -21.17 -9.57
CA ILE A 230 -22.83 -20.06 -9.86
C ILE A 230 -22.04 -18.82 -10.29
N PHE A 231 -21.16 -18.32 -9.42
CA PHE A 231 -20.45 -17.06 -9.65
C PHE A 231 -19.26 -17.20 -10.61
N LYS A 232 -18.59 -18.36 -10.61
CA LYS A 232 -17.37 -18.66 -11.38
C LYS A 232 -16.20 -17.72 -10.99
N PHE A 233 -15.05 -17.89 -11.64
CA PHE A 233 -13.86 -17.10 -11.38
C PHE A 233 -13.60 -16.11 -12.53
N PRO A 234 -13.98 -14.84 -12.41
CA PRO A 234 -13.72 -13.85 -13.45
C PRO A 234 -12.27 -13.34 -13.43
N THR A 235 -11.67 -13.17 -12.25
CA THR A 235 -10.35 -12.52 -12.10
C THR A 235 -9.19 -13.52 -11.97
N TYR A 236 -9.28 -14.47 -11.04
CA TYR A 236 -8.21 -15.44 -10.77
C TYR A 236 -8.73 -16.85 -10.96
N GLN A 237 -8.27 -17.51 -12.02
CA GLN A 237 -8.57 -18.92 -12.24
C GLN A 237 -7.76 -19.81 -11.28
N PRO A 238 -8.30 -20.95 -10.84
CA PRO A 238 -7.54 -21.94 -10.08
C PRO A 238 -6.48 -22.62 -10.97
N GLN A 239 -5.34 -21.96 -11.15
CA GLN A 239 -4.24 -22.40 -12.04
C GLN A 239 -3.63 -23.74 -11.63
N LEU A 240 -3.62 -24.05 -10.34
CA LEU A 240 -3.11 -25.32 -9.83
C LEU A 240 -3.81 -26.53 -10.46
N VAL A 241 -5.12 -26.42 -10.76
CA VAL A 241 -5.88 -27.51 -11.37
C VAL A 241 -5.43 -27.76 -12.81
N SER A 242 -5.11 -26.71 -13.56
CA SER A 242 -4.56 -26.83 -14.92
C SER A 242 -3.12 -27.34 -14.96
N GLU A 243 -2.32 -27.06 -13.93
CA GLU A 243 -0.91 -27.46 -13.86
C GLU A 243 -0.68 -28.90 -13.37
N ILE A 244 -1.64 -29.49 -12.66
CA ILE A 244 -1.53 -30.89 -12.19
C ILE A 244 -1.64 -31.89 -13.35
N ALA A 245 -2.48 -31.61 -14.35
CA ALA A 245 -2.71 -32.51 -15.48
C ALA A 245 -1.44 -32.84 -16.31
N PRO A 246 -0.58 -31.87 -16.68
CA PRO A 246 0.62 -32.14 -17.48
C PRO A 246 1.79 -32.75 -16.68
N SER A 247 1.95 -32.43 -15.38
CA SER A 247 3.12 -32.87 -14.61
C SER A 247 2.83 -33.09 -13.10
N PRO A 248 2.03 -34.10 -12.73
CA PRO A 248 1.46 -34.23 -11.39
C PRO A 248 2.50 -34.32 -10.27
N LEU A 249 3.56 -35.12 -10.45
CA LEU A 249 4.60 -35.28 -9.43
C LEU A 249 5.35 -33.97 -9.18
N ARG A 250 5.75 -33.27 -10.25
CA ARG A 250 6.45 -32.00 -10.15
C ARG A 250 5.57 -30.95 -9.46
N THR A 251 4.31 -30.82 -9.88
CA THR A 251 3.37 -29.85 -9.32
C THR A 251 3.13 -30.10 -7.83
N VAL A 252 3.00 -31.36 -7.40
CA VAL A 252 2.87 -31.70 -5.96
C VAL A 252 4.13 -31.38 -5.18
N VAL A 253 5.32 -31.69 -5.71
CA VAL A 253 6.60 -31.37 -5.05
C VAL A 253 6.79 -29.87 -4.92
N THR A 254 6.54 -29.10 -5.99
CA THR A 254 6.59 -27.63 -5.97
C THR A 254 5.61 -27.07 -4.95
N LEU A 255 4.36 -27.56 -4.93
CA LEU A 255 3.36 -27.12 -3.97
C LEU A 255 3.81 -27.38 -2.52
N LEU A 256 4.32 -28.57 -2.22
CA LEU A 256 4.82 -28.89 -0.87
C LEU A 256 6.00 -27.99 -0.47
N PHE A 257 6.89 -27.67 -1.43
CA PHE A 257 8.00 -26.76 -1.21
C PHE A 257 7.50 -25.34 -0.92
N ASN A 258 6.59 -24.81 -1.75
CA ASN A 258 5.99 -23.48 -1.56
C ASN A 258 5.25 -23.40 -0.21
N ILE A 259 4.46 -24.43 0.14
CA ILE A 259 3.78 -24.51 1.44
C ILE A 259 4.77 -24.33 2.59
N PHE A 260 5.91 -25.02 2.54
CA PHE A 260 6.93 -24.92 3.59
C PHE A 260 7.65 -23.57 3.57
N GLN A 261 8.09 -23.12 2.40
CA GLN A 261 8.81 -21.85 2.21
C GLN A 261 7.95 -20.68 2.68
N ASP A 262 6.72 -20.57 2.19
CA ASP A 262 5.80 -19.46 2.48
C ASP A 262 5.38 -19.47 3.96
N SER A 263 5.17 -20.66 4.54
CA SER A 263 4.90 -20.81 5.98
C SER A 263 6.11 -20.40 6.83
N PHE A 264 7.33 -20.67 6.38
CA PHE A 264 8.55 -20.22 7.05
C PHE A 264 8.74 -18.71 6.90
N GLU A 265 8.42 -18.16 5.72
CA GLU A 265 8.49 -16.75 5.42
C GLU A 265 7.52 -15.94 6.29
N MET A 266 6.25 -16.28 6.28
CA MET A 266 5.21 -15.61 7.09
C MET A 266 5.25 -15.98 8.58
N GLY A 267 5.81 -17.14 8.93
CA GLY A 267 5.88 -17.66 10.29
C GLY A 267 7.10 -17.18 11.08
N TRP A 268 8.29 -17.18 10.48
CA TRP A 268 9.55 -16.83 11.14
C TRP A 268 10.24 -15.63 10.50
N LEU A 269 10.40 -15.61 9.18
CA LEU A 269 11.15 -14.51 8.52
C LEU A 269 10.44 -13.17 8.66
N ALA A 270 9.11 -13.13 8.72
CA ALA A 270 8.34 -11.94 9.03
C ALA A 270 8.84 -11.28 10.33
N TRP A 271 9.01 -12.06 11.40
CA TRP A 271 9.55 -11.57 12.66
C TRP A 271 11.03 -11.23 12.59
N ALA A 272 11.83 -12.05 11.91
CA ALA A 272 13.26 -11.77 11.73
C ALA A 272 13.51 -10.48 10.92
N SER A 273 12.64 -10.17 9.97
CA SER A 273 12.72 -8.96 9.14
C SER A 273 12.57 -7.68 9.95
N ALA A 274 11.84 -7.72 11.07
CA ALA A 274 11.72 -6.59 12.00
C ALA A 274 13.05 -6.25 12.71
N PHE A 275 14.03 -7.16 12.68
CA PHE A 275 15.38 -6.93 13.21
C PHE A 275 16.37 -6.44 12.13
N ARG A 276 15.87 -5.95 11.00
CA ARG A 276 16.69 -5.20 10.03
C ARG A 276 16.82 -3.77 10.53
N PHE A 277 18.04 -3.39 10.91
CA PHE A 277 18.32 -2.07 11.47
C PHE A 277 18.69 -1.07 10.38
N PRO A 278 18.29 0.20 10.50
CA PRO A 278 18.78 1.27 9.63
C PRO A 278 20.31 1.35 9.67
N GLU A 279 20.94 1.64 8.53
CA GLU A 279 22.40 1.76 8.45
C GLU A 279 22.94 2.91 9.32
N PRO A 280 24.16 2.80 9.87
CA PRO A 280 24.75 3.85 10.72
C PRO A 280 24.78 5.24 10.08
N GLU A 281 24.91 5.32 8.76
CA GLU A 281 24.91 6.59 8.01
C GLU A 281 23.53 7.29 8.05
N SER A 282 22.46 6.53 8.27
CA SER A 282 21.09 7.05 8.34
C SER A 282 20.75 7.73 9.68
N PHE A 283 21.60 7.67 10.71
CA PHE A 283 21.33 8.29 12.02
C PHE A 283 21.21 9.82 11.99
N ARG A 284 21.59 10.45 10.87
CA ARG A 284 21.34 11.87 10.62
C ARG A 284 19.88 12.16 10.29
N ALA A 285 19.12 11.15 9.82
CA ALA A 285 17.72 11.28 9.51
C ALA A 285 16.86 11.22 10.77
N LEU A 286 15.92 12.18 10.90
CA LEU A 286 14.94 12.21 11.99
C LEU A 286 14.11 10.92 12.07
N SER A 287 13.84 10.26 10.94
CA SER A 287 13.12 8.98 10.89
C SER A 287 13.87 7.86 11.62
N THR A 288 15.20 7.78 11.46
CA THR A 288 16.02 6.78 12.15
C THR A 288 16.05 7.02 13.66
N VAL A 289 16.12 8.29 14.09
CA VAL A 289 16.02 8.64 15.51
C VAL A 289 14.63 8.28 16.06
N ALA A 290 13.58 8.60 15.32
CA ALA A 290 12.20 8.26 15.71
C ALA A 290 11.99 6.73 15.81
N PHE A 291 12.53 5.95 14.88
CA PHE A 291 12.53 4.48 14.95
C PHE A 291 13.10 3.98 16.27
N TRP A 292 14.31 4.41 16.64
CA TRP A 292 14.97 3.95 17.86
C TRP A 292 14.28 4.46 19.13
N ALA A 293 13.74 5.69 19.11
CA ALA A 293 12.95 6.21 20.21
C ALA A 293 11.66 5.40 20.42
N LEU A 294 10.94 5.09 19.34
CA LEU A 294 9.72 4.26 19.38
C LEU A 294 10.03 2.83 19.81
N ALA A 295 11.13 2.23 19.33
CA ALA A 295 11.59 0.92 19.78
C ALA A 295 11.86 0.95 21.29
N LEU A 296 12.64 1.92 21.79
CA LEU A 296 12.93 2.04 23.22
C LEU A 296 11.66 2.23 24.06
N VAL A 297 10.77 3.14 23.66
CA VAL A 297 9.51 3.42 24.38
C VAL A 297 8.61 2.19 24.40
N SER A 298 8.42 1.53 23.26
CA SER A 298 7.59 0.33 23.16
C SER A 298 8.19 -0.87 23.90
N PHE A 299 9.52 -1.00 23.91
CA PHE A 299 10.23 -1.99 24.73
C PHE A 299 9.99 -1.77 26.22
N LEU A 300 10.25 -0.56 26.73
CA LEU A 300 10.07 -0.24 28.15
C LEU A 300 8.61 -0.36 28.57
N LEU A 301 7.66 0.11 27.75
CA LEU A 301 6.23 -0.02 27.97
C LEU A 301 5.81 -1.49 28.06
N SER A 302 6.22 -2.31 27.08
CA SER A 302 5.88 -3.74 27.04
C SER A 302 6.51 -4.49 28.20
N LEU A 303 7.78 -4.24 28.49
CA LEU A 303 8.52 -4.86 29.59
C LEU A 303 7.86 -4.53 30.93
N ALA A 304 7.61 -3.26 31.20
CA ALA A 304 6.96 -2.82 32.43
C ALA A 304 5.55 -3.42 32.57
N TYR A 305 4.74 -3.36 31.52
CA TYR A 305 3.38 -3.88 31.54
C TYR A 305 3.35 -5.40 31.82
N LEU A 306 4.18 -6.16 31.10
CA LEU A 306 4.22 -7.62 31.21
C LEU A 306 4.84 -8.10 32.53
N LEU A 307 5.82 -7.39 33.09
CA LEU A 307 6.38 -7.69 34.41
C LEU A 307 5.35 -7.44 35.52
N VAL A 308 4.64 -6.30 35.48
CA VAL A 308 3.63 -5.95 36.49
C VAL A 308 2.45 -6.92 36.47
N HIS A 309 2.06 -7.40 35.29
CA HIS A 309 0.92 -8.30 35.11
C HIS A 309 1.32 -9.80 35.05
N SER A 310 2.53 -10.11 35.51
CA SER A 310 3.01 -11.48 35.64
C SER A 310 2.53 -12.12 36.94
N PRO A 311 1.92 -13.32 36.93
CA PRO A 311 1.65 -14.03 38.15
C PRO A 311 3.00 -14.37 38.80
N ARG A 312 3.21 -13.87 40.03
CA ARG A 312 4.28 -14.39 40.89
C ARG A 312 4.11 -15.90 40.99
N GLN A 313 5.17 -16.65 40.67
CA GLN A 313 5.20 -18.10 40.68
C GLN A 313 4.50 -18.63 41.94
N ILE A 314 3.34 -19.27 41.74
CA ILE A 314 2.82 -20.23 42.70
C ILE A 314 3.42 -21.54 42.24
N THR A 315 4.30 -22.11 43.05
CA THR A 315 4.78 -23.48 42.92
C THR A 315 3.54 -24.38 42.87
N MET A 316 3.17 -24.84 41.67
CA MET A 316 2.09 -25.82 41.54
C MET A 316 2.73 -27.21 41.48
N GLU A 317 2.34 -28.06 42.42
CA GLU A 317 2.62 -29.49 42.45
C GLU A 317 2.37 -30.12 41.08
N GLU A 318 3.25 -31.05 40.70
CA GLU A 318 3.14 -31.89 39.50
C GLU A 318 1.79 -32.60 39.48
N LYS A 319 0.83 -32.06 38.72
CA LYS A 319 -0.31 -32.87 38.27
C LYS A 319 0.19 -33.82 37.19
N THR A 320 0.28 -35.09 37.56
CA THR A 320 0.53 -36.28 36.73
C THR A 320 -0.56 -36.50 35.68
N ALA A 321 -0.68 -35.58 34.72
CA ALA A 321 -1.42 -35.79 33.48
C ALA A 321 -0.41 -35.85 32.32
N THR A 322 -0.45 -36.94 31.56
CA THR A 322 0.33 -37.12 30.33
C THR A 322 -0.05 -36.02 29.32
N ASN A 323 0.75 -34.95 29.30
CA ASN A 323 0.66 -33.74 28.46
C ASN A 323 -0.68 -32.98 28.52
N PRO A 324 -0.79 -31.88 29.29
CA PRO A 324 -1.99 -31.04 29.26
C PRO A 324 -2.19 -30.44 27.85
N PRO A 325 -3.46 -30.25 27.40
CA PRO A 325 -3.82 -29.71 26.07
C PRO A 325 -3.39 -28.24 25.82
N SER A 326 -2.58 -27.69 26.72
CA SER A 326 -2.05 -26.34 26.72
C SER A 326 -0.53 -26.31 26.91
N SER A 327 0.18 -27.43 26.70
CA SER A 327 1.64 -27.48 26.75
C SER A 327 2.28 -26.59 25.66
N PRO A 328 3.49 -26.06 25.86
CA PRO A 328 4.19 -25.23 24.87
C PRO A 328 4.29 -25.90 23.49
N GLY A 329 4.52 -27.22 23.43
CA GLY A 329 4.56 -27.97 22.18
C GLY A 329 3.23 -27.98 21.43
N ILE A 330 2.09 -28.05 22.13
CA ILE A 330 0.76 -27.95 21.51
C ILE A 330 0.53 -26.55 20.97
N VAL A 331 1.03 -25.51 21.65
CA VAL A 331 0.95 -24.12 21.15
C VAL A 331 1.74 -23.97 19.86
N VAL A 332 2.96 -24.52 19.78
CA VAL A 332 3.76 -24.55 18.54
C VAL A 332 2.98 -25.24 17.41
N ILE A 333 2.45 -26.44 17.66
CA ILE A 333 1.66 -27.19 16.66
C ILE A 333 0.42 -26.39 16.23
N THR A 334 -0.24 -25.72 17.16
CA THR A 334 -1.40 -24.86 16.84
C THR A 334 -0.99 -23.75 15.87
N GLY A 335 0.11 -23.06 16.13
CA GLY A 335 0.64 -22.04 15.23
C GLY A 335 1.02 -22.59 13.85
N LEU A 336 1.70 -23.74 13.82
CA LEU A 336 2.07 -24.44 12.59
C LEU A 336 0.85 -24.84 11.75
N VAL A 337 -0.20 -25.41 12.35
CA VAL A 337 -1.45 -25.72 11.63
C VAL A 337 -2.07 -24.46 11.05
N GLY A 338 -2.03 -23.33 11.77
CA GLY A 338 -2.47 -22.04 11.23
C GLY A 338 -1.66 -21.62 9.99
N LEU A 339 -0.32 -21.73 10.05
CA LEU A 339 0.57 -21.35 8.95
C LEU A 339 0.40 -22.25 7.71
N PHE A 340 0.50 -23.58 7.90
CA PHE A 340 0.43 -24.55 6.81
C PHE A 340 -0.91 -24.58 6.07
N PHE A 341 -1.96 -24.03 6.66
CA PHE A 341 -3.29 -23.99 6.05
C PHE A 341 -3.79 -22.59 5.70
N ALA A 342 -3.11 -21.51 6.09
CA ALA A 342 -3.52 -20.16 5.71
C ALA A 342 -3.42 -19.89 4.20
N GLY A 343 -2.41 -20.47 3.53
CA GLY A 343 -2.07 -20.13 2.14
C GLY A 343 -2.90 -20.79 1.03
N TRP A 344 -3.77 -21.74 1.35
CA TRP A 344 -4.46 -22.56 0.34
C TRP A 344 -5.19 -21.77 -0.75
N PRO A 345 -5.95 -20.70 -0.45
CA PRO A 345 -6.57 -19.88 -1.50
C PRO A 345 -5.57 -19.30 -2.49
N PHE A 346 -4.38 -18.92 -2.01
CA PHE A 346 -3.34 -18.26 -2.81
C PHE A 346 -2.52 -19.28 -3.60
N TRP A 347 -2.16 -20.42 -3.01
CA TRP A 347 -1.46 -21.50 -3.70
C TRP A 347 -2.30 -22.11 -4.84
N ILE A 348 -3.62 -22.25 -4.65
CA ILE A 348 -4.52 -22.73 -5.70
C ILE A 348 -4.59 -21.74 -6.87
N ALA A 349 -4.53 -20.45 -6.57
CA ALA A 349 -4.52 -19.37 -7.57
C ALA A 349 -3.11 -19.06 -8.11
N ASN A 350 -2.08 -19.79 -7.67
CA ASN A 350 -0.68 -19.55 -8.00
C ASN A 350 -0.21 -18.10 -7.73
N LEU A 351 -0.68 -17.53 -6.63
CA LEU A 351 -0.30 -16.19 -6.17
C LEU A 351 0.93 -16.30 -5.24
N PRO A 352 2.00 -15.55 -5.49
CA PRO A 352 3.20 -15.61 -4.66
C PRO A 352 2.93 -15.00 -3.29
N ILE A 353 3.53 -15.60 -2.26
CA ILE A 353 3.41 -15.16 -0.86
C ILE A 353 4.79 -14.68 -0.42
N GLU A 354 4.94 -13.35 -0.31
CA GLU A 354 6.23 -12.73 -0.05
C GLU A 354 6.08 -11.58 0.95
N LEU A 355 7.18 -11.17 1.60
CA LEU A 355 7.19 -10.03 2.55
C LEU A 355 7.31 -8.65 1.88
N GLN A 356 7.24 -8.58 0.56
CA GLN A 356 7.33 -7.34 -0.23
C GLN A 356 5.99 -6.96 -0.86
N PHE A 357 5.81 -5.65 -1.08
CA PHE A 357 4.63 -5.14 -1.76
C PHE A 357 4.59 -5.67 -3.22
N PRO A 358 3.42 -6.08 -3.75
CA PRO A 358 2.09 -6.05 -3.13
C PRO A 358 1.66 -7.37 -2.46
N TYR A 359 2.56 -8.34 -2.34
CA TYR A 359 2.24 -9.71 -1.92
C TYR A 359 2.16 -9.90 -0.40
N ASP A 360 2.75 -8.99 0.37
CA ASP A 360 2.69 -9.00 1.84
C ASP A 360 1.24 -8.93 2.39
N ARG A 361 0.27 -8.52 1.55
CA ARG A 361 -1.17 -8.58 1.85
C ARG A 361 -1.65 -9.95 2.30
N PHE A 362 -1.05 -11.02 1.77
CA PHE A 362 -1.45 -12.38 2.13
C PHE A 362 -1.04 -12.74 3.55
N GLY A 363 -0.07 -12.01 4.14
CA GLY A 363 0.29 -12.09 5.56
C GLY A 363 -0.91 -11.90 6.51
N LEU A 364 -1.97 -11.23 6.06
CA LEU A 364 -3.23 -11.09 6.80
C LEU A 364 -3.83 -12.45 7.23
N ALA A 365 -3.74 -13.49 6.38
CA ALA A 365 -4.24 -14.83 6.70
C ALA A 365 -3.29 -15.61 7.64
N PHE A 366 -1.97 -15.36 7.56
CA PHE A 366 -0.95 -16.07 8.33
C PHE A 366 -0.73 -15.49 9.72
N MET A 367 -1.10 -14.24 9.94
CA MET A 367 -0.83 -13.47 11.15
C MET A 367 -1.21 -14.18 12.46
N LEU A 368 -2.37 -14.85 12.50
CA LEU A 368 -2.81 -15.59 13.70
C LEU A 368 -1.90 -16.81 13.96
N GLY A 369 -1.63 -17.62 12.94
CA GLY A 369 -0.75 -18.78 13.05
C GLY A 369 0.68 -18.38 13.45
N SER A 370 1.21 -17.34 12.81
CA SER A 370 2.54 -16.78 13.09
C SER A 370 2.69 -16.31 14.54
N SER A 371 1.70 -15.57 15.05
CA SER A 371 1.72 -15.05 16.43
C SER A 371 1.62 -16.18 17.47
N ILE A 372 0.79 -17.20 17.22
CA ILE A 372 0.69 -18.39 18.09
C ILE A 372 2.01 -19.18 18.06
N PHE A 373 2.58 -19.38 16.86
CA PHE A 373 3.83 -20.11 16.65
C PHE A 373 4.98 -19.47 17.43
N LEU A 374 5.18 -18.16 17.30
CA LEU A 374 6.27 -17.45 17.99
C LEU A 374 6.14 -17.55 19.51
N VAL A 375 4.93 -17.40 20.07
CA VAL A 375 4.72 -17.58 21.52
C VAL A 375 5.03 -19.01 21.95
N GLY A 376 4.58 -20.01 21.20
CA GLY A 376 4.91 -21.41 21.48
C GLY A 376 6.42 -21.68 21.45
N LEU A 377 7.13 -21.07 20.50
CA LEU A 377 8.58 -21.18 20.37
C LEU A 377 9.30 -20.55 21.58
N ILE A 378 8.92 -19.33 21.97
CA ILE A 378 9.46 -18.64 23.15
C ILE A 378 9.19 -19.46 24.42
N GLU A 379 7.98 -20.00 24.58
CA GLU A 379 7.62 -20.82 25.74
C GLU A 379 8.42 -22.13 25.82
N SER A 380 8.79 -22.70 24.66
CA SER A 380 9.49 -23.98 24.54
C SER A 380 11.01 -23.85 24.69
N ILE A 381 11.62 -22.79 24.14
CA ILE A 381 13.08 -22.60 24.13
C ILE A 381 13.55 -21.88 25.40
N ILE A 382 12.85 -20.84 25.83
CA ILE A 382 13.30 -19.97 26.90
C ILE A 382 12.87 -20.55 28.25
N ARG A 383 13.82 -20.69 29.18
CA ARG A 383 13.59 -21.40 30.45
C ARG A 383 12.87 -20.54 31.49
N THR A 384 13.37 -19.33 31.75
CA THR A 384 12.87 -18.51 32.86
C THR A 384 11.79 -17.53 32.40
N HIS A 385 10.82 -17.25 33.28
CA HIS A 385 9.73 -16.32 32.99
C HIS A 385 10.21 -14.89 32.67
N PRO A 386 11.19 -14.30 33.41
CA PRO A 386 11.71 -12.97 33.07
C PRO A 386 12.37 -12.93 31.68
N GLN A 387 13.12 -13.96 31.29
CA GLN A 387 13.70 -14.05 29.95
C GLN A 387 12.62 -14.10 28.86
N LYS A 388 11.51 -14.84 29.09
CA LYS A 388 10.37 -14.87 28.15
C LYS A 388 9.77 -13.48 27.95
N ILE A 389 9.58 -12.72 29.03
CA ILE A 389 9.07 -11.34 28.95
C ILE A 389 10.04 -10.44 28.18
N ILE A 390 11.35 -10.52 28.46
CA ILE A 390 12.35 -9.69 27.78
C ILE A 390 12.35 -9.98 26.28
N VAL A 391 12.42 -11.26 25.90
CA VAL A 391 12.40 -11.69 24.48
C VAL A 391 11.11 -11.22 23.81
N LEU A 392 9.95 -11.44 24.44
CA LEU A 392 8.67 -10.99 23.91
C LEU A 392 8.61 -9.47 23.73
N SER A 393 9.08 -8.71 24.72
CA SER A 393 9.13 -7.24 24.66
C SER A 393 10.05 -6.75 23.55
N MET A 394 11.14 -7.47 23.27
CA MET A 394 12.04 -7.19 22.16
C MET A 394 11.35 -7.41 20.80
N PHE A 395 10.65 -8.54 20.60
CA PHE A 395 9.88 -8.78 19.38
C PHE A 395 8.79 -7.72 19.18
N LEU A 396 8.05 -7.36 20.23
CA LEU A 396 7.03 -6.30 20.16
C LEU A 396 7.65 -4.96 19.77
N SER A 397 8.76 -4.60 20.42
CA SER A 397 9.49 -3.36 20.16
C SER A 397 9.99 -3.25 18.72
N MET A 398 10.63 -4.31 18.22
CA MET A 398 11.20 -4.31 16.88
C MET A 398 10.11 -4.29 15.81
N ALA A 399 8.99 -5.00 16.04
CA ALA A 399 7.86 -4.96 15.14
C ALA A 399 7.18 -3.58 15.09
N VAL A 400 7.05 -2.89 16.24
CA VAL A 400 6.58 -1.49 16.29
C VAL A 400 7.49 -0.58 15.46
N GLY A 401 8.81 -0.68 15.63
CA GLY A 401 9.76 0.09 14.83
C GLY A 401 9.65 -0.21 13.33
N ALA A 402 9.58 -1.48 12.95
CA ALA A 402 9.46 -1.90 11.55
C ALA A 402 8.19 -1.37 10.88
N ASN A 403 7.05 -1.44 11.57
CA ASN A 403 5.77 -0.90 11.07
C ASN A 403 5.81 0.64 10.95
N PHE A 404 6.52 1.33 11.85
CA PHE A 404 6.72 2.78 11.74
C PHE A 404 7.57 3.14 10.51
N GLU A 405 8.66 2.41 10.27
CA GLU A 405 9.52 2.65 9.10
C GLU A 405 8.75 2.39 7.80
N GLU A 406 7.97 1.32 7.74
CA GLU A 406 7.06 1.05 6.63
C GLU A 406 6.09 2.21 6.41
N ALA A 407 5.38 2.67 7.45
CA ALA A 407 4.50 3.83 7.35
C ALA A 407 5.24 5.10 6.88
N ASN A 408 6.52 5.26 7.20
CA ASN A 408 7.33 6.38 6.69
C ASN A 408 7.68 6.25 5.19
N HIS A 409 7.77 5.04 4.64
CA HIS A 409 7.83 4.84 3.18
C HIS A 409 6.53 5.32 2.51
N TYR A 410 5.37 4.89 3.01
CA TYR A 410 4.06 5.38 2.54
C TYR A 410 3.93 6.91 2.66
N ARG A 411 4.40 7.51 3.75
CA ARG A 411 4.41 8.98 3.94
C ARG A 411 5.25 9.69 2.87
N ARG A 412 6.39 9.12 2.48
CA ARG A 412 7.26 9.69 1.42
C ARG A 412 6.58 9.63 0.06
N ASP A 413 6.04 8.48 -0.32
CA ASP A 413 5.29 8.31 -1.57
C ASP A 413 4.10 9.28 -1.64
N TRP A 414 3.38 9.47 -0.53
CA TRP A 414 2.29 10.43 -0.43
C TRP A 414 2.75 11.88 -0.65
N ALA A 415 3.88 12.28 -0.07
CA ALA A 415 4.44 13.61 -0.29
C ALA A 415 4.79 13.84 -1.77
N ILE A 416 5.45 12.85 -2.39
CA ILE A 416 5.84 12.89 -3.81
C ILE A 416 4.60 12.95 -4.71
N LEU A 417 3.55 12.18 -4.41
CA LEU A 417 2.29 12.21 -5.17
C LEU A 417 1.62 13.58 -5.08
N ARG A 418 1.57 14.20 -3.89
CA ARG A 418 1.03 15.55 -3.72
C ARG A 418 1.79 16.58 -4.55
N GLU A 419 3.11 16.55 -4.48
CA GLU A 419 3.97 17.43 -5.28
C GLU A 419 3.72 17.26 -6.78
N MET A 420 3.63 16.01 -7.25
CA MET A 420 3.34 15.70 -8.65
C MET A 420 1.99 16.26 -9.11
N LEU A 421 0.92 16.07 -8.33
CA LEU A 421 -0.41 16.53 -8.69
C LEU A 421 -0.51 18.06 -8.71
N TRP A 422 0.12 18.74 -7.75
CA TRP A 422 0.20 20.21 -7.77
C TRP A 422 1.00 20.71 -8.98
N GLN A 423 2.15 20.11 -9.29
CA GLN A 423 2.93 20.47 -10.48
C GLN A 423 2.14 20.24 -11.78
N LEU A 424 1.46 19.10 -11.92
CA LEU A 424 0.57 18.84 -13.05
C LEU A 424 -0.53 19.90 -13.17
N SER A 425 -1.13 20.33 -12.07
CA SER A 425 -2.17 21.37 -12.08
C SER A 425 -1.63 22.76 -12.45
N TRP A 426 -0.38 23.07 -12.08
CA TRP A 426 0.27 24.32 -12.49
C TRP A 426 0.61 24.33 -13.98
N ARG A 427 1.10 23.18 -14.47
CA ARG A 427 1.52 22.96 -15.87
C ARG A 427 0.35 22.84 -16.84
N ALA A 428 -0.76 22.26 -16.38
CA ALA A 428 -1.98 22.08 -17.15
C ALA A 428 -3.16 22.62 -16.32
N PRO A 429 -3.55 23.89 -16.50
CA PRO A 429 -4.70 24.46 -15.80
C PRO A 429 -6.02 23.78 -16.13
N ALA A 430 -6.16 23.18 -17.31
CA ALA A 430 -7.25 22.28 -17.66
C ALA A 430 -6.78 21.27 -18.72
N LEU A 431 -7.48 20.13 -18.79
CA LEU A 431 -7.25 19.08 -19.78
C LEU A 431 -8.53 18.81 -20.57
N GLU A 432 -8.39 18.57 -21.87
CA GLU A 432 -9.50 18.17 -22.73
C GLU A 432 -10.01 16.75 -22.37
N PRO A 433 -11.32 16.52 -22.23
CA PRO A 433 -11.86 15.18 -21.98
C PRO A 433 -11.42 14.16 -23.04
N GLY A 434 -11.11 12.94 -22.61
CA GLY A 434 -10.49 11.90 -23.44
C GLY A 434 -8.96 11.97 -23.49
N THR A 435 -8.32 12.81 -22.66
CA THR A 435 -6.86 12.86 -22.56
C THR A 435 -6.31 11.57 -21.93
N LEU A 436 -5.36 10.95 -22.63
CA LEU A 436 -4.60 9.79 -22.17
C LEU A 436 -3.24 10.26 -21.61
N LEU A 437 -3.06 10.23 -20.30
CA LEU A 437 -1.76 10.57 -19.70
C LEU A 437 -0.82 9.36 -19.77
N LEU A 438 0.28 9.49 -20.50
CA LEU A 438 1.25 8.43 -20.72
C LEU A 438 2.56 8.69 -20.01
N THR A 439 3.10 7.64 -19.38
CA THR A 439 4.47 7.64 -18.85
C THR A 439 5.00 6.21 -18.84
N TYR A 440 6.32 6.02 -18.74
CA TYR A 440 6.89 4.67 -18.65
C TYR A 440 6.57 4.03 -17.30
N GLY A 441 6.70 4.81 -16.24
CA GLY A 441 6.44 4.45 -14.86
C GLY A 441 6.75 5.67 -13.99
N LEU A 442 6.32 5.63 -12.74
CA LEU A 442 6.53 6.71 -11.78
C LEU A 442 7.35 6.21 -10.58
N PRO A 443 8.04 7.10 -9.85
CA PRO A 443 8.95 6.76 -8.76
C PRO A 443 8.18 6.40 -7.47
N PHE A 444 7.15 5.58 -7.60
CA PHE A 444 6.25 5.17 -6.54
C PHE A 444 6.37 3.68 -6.29
N THR A 445 6.29 3.29 -5.02
CA THR A 445 6.23 1.88 -4.62
C THR A 445 4.79 1.42 -4.46
N TYR A 446 3.92 2.27 -3.89
CA TYR A 446 2.56 1.89 -3.47
C TYR A 446 1.45 2.40 -4.40
N TYR A 447 1.79 2.64 -5.68
CA TYR A 447 0.85 3.10 -6.69
C TYR A 447 1.03 2.33 -8.00
N SER A 448 -0.08 2.06 -8.67
CA SER A 448 -0.14 1.63 -10.06
C SER A 448 -0.80 2.69 -10.93
N ASP A 449 -0.67 2.58 -12.25
CA ASP A 449 -1.34 3.44 -13.22
C ASP A 449 -2.86 3.52 -12.98
N ASN A 450 -3.47 2.36 -12.74
CA ASN A 450 -4.88 2.23 -12.39
C ASN A 450 -5.20 2.99 -11.10
N SER A 451 -4.39 2.86 -10.04
CA SER A 451 -4.65 3.61 -8.80
C SER A 451 -4.57 5.13 -9.01
N LEU A 452 -3.64 5.61 -9.86
CA LEU A 452 -3.43 7.04 -10.09
C LEU A 452 -4.44 7.67 -11.06
N THR A 453 -5.25 6.87 -11.76
CA THR A 453 -6.34 7.40 -12.58
C THR A 453 -7.37 8.16 -11.75
N ALA A 454 -7.73 7.66 -10.56
CA ALA A 454 -8.70 8.32 -9.66
C ALA A 454 -8.27 9.73 -9.21
N PRO A 455 -7.06 9.96 -8.65
CA PRO A 455 -6.65 11.30 -8.24
C PRO A 455 -6.47 12.28 -9.40
N ILE A 456 -6.13 11.80 -10.60
CA ILE A 456 -6.15 12.63 -11.82
C ILE A 456 -7.58 13.10 -12.12
N ASN A 457 -8.56 12.19 -12.12
CA ASN A 457 -9.95 12.56 -12.40
C ASN A 457 -10.53 13.49 -11.33
N TRP A 458 -10.15 13.34 -10.05
CA TRP A 458 -10.56 14.30 -9.02
C TRP A 458 -9.91 15.67 -9.15
N THR A 459 -8.71 15.75 -9.72
CA THR A 459 -8.02 17.04 -9.94
C THR A 459 -8.62 17.77 -11.15
N PHE A 460 -8.86 17.06 -12.25
CA PHE A 460 -9.24 17.66 -13.53
C PHE A 460 -10.74 17.60 -13.86
N ALA A 461 -11.49 16.70 -13.24
CA ALA A 461 -12.95 16.57 -13.38
C ALA A 461 -13.64 16.27 -12.05
N PRO A 462 -13.48 17.12 -11.01
CA PRO A 462 -14.04 16.89 -9.67
C PRO A 462 -15.57 16.73 -9.66
N GLU A 463 -16.26 17.39 -10.58
CA GLU A 463 -17.72 17.35 -10.69
C GLU A 463 -18.24 16.15 -11.50
N ASN A 464 -17.37 15.29 -12.03
CA ASN A 464 -17.81 14.13 -12.79
C ASN A 464 -18.52 13.12 -11.87
N LYS A 465 -19.80 12.86 -12.17
CA LYS A 465 -20.62 11.81 -11.52
C LYS A 465 -20.93 10.63 -12.44
N SER A 466 -20.37 10.61 -13.66
CA SER A 466 -20.51 9.50 -14.60
C SER A 466 -19.54 8.37 -14.30
N LEU A 467 -19.86 7.17 -14.79
CA LEU A 467 -18.95 6.03 -14.89
C LEU A 467 -18.07 6.09 -16.15
N ASP A 468 -18.27 7.10 -17.00
CA ASP A 468 -17.34 7.43 -18.09
C ASP A 468 -16.21 8.30 -17.53
N LEU A 469 -14.99 7.78 -17.57
CA LEU A 469 -13.80 8.47 -17.09
C LEU A 469 -13.28 9.43 -18.17
N PRO A 470 -13.19 10.74 -17.91
CA PRO A 470 -12.62 11.69 -18.86
C PRO A 470 -11.10 11.54 -19.03
N TYR A 471 -10.40 10.98 -18.05
CA TYR A 471 -8.95 10.86 -18.08
C TYR A 471 -8.49 9.48 -17.66
N TYR A 472 -7.43 8.98 -18.29
CA TYR A 472 -6.76 7.75 -17.87
C TYR A 472 -5.26 7.95 -17.81
N LEU A 473 -4.65 7.48 -16.72
CA LEU A 473 -3.20 7.47 -16.56
C LEU A 473 -2.71 6.04 -16.83
N ALA A 474 -1.83 5.90 -17.81
CA ALA A 474 -1.29 4.62 -18.25
C ALA A 474 0.23 4.58 -18.09
N PHE A 475 0.71 3.48 -17.50
CA PHE A 475 2.13 3.10 -17.60
C PHE A 475 2.34 2.27 -18.86
N THR A 476 3.29 2.67 -19.70
CA THR A 476 3.51 1.99 -20.98
C THR A 476 4.12 0.60 -20.81
N ASP A 477 4.87 0.35 -19.73
CA ASP A 477 5.38 -0.98 -19.38
C ASP A 477 4.28 -2.00 -19.03
N VAL A 478 3.11 -1.52 -18.57
CA VAL A 478 1.95 -2.34 -18.23
C VAL A 478 0.94 -2.45 -19.39
N ARG A 479 0.70 -1.35 -20.11
CA ARG A 479 -0.47 -1.23 -21.02
C ARG A 479 -0.17 -1.44 -22.50
N LEU A 480 1.10 -1.37 -22.91
CA LEU A 480 1.49 -1.60 -24.30
C LEU A 480 1.17 -3.04 -24.73
N GLY A 481 0.56 -3.19 -25.90
CA GLY A 481 0.05 -4.46 -26.42
C GLY A 481 -1.27 -4.91 -25.80
N GLY A 482 -1.79 -4.14 -24.82
CA GLY A 482 -3.10 -4.33 -24.20
C GLY A 482 -4.06 -3.20 -24.60
N SER A 483 -4.43 -2.35 -23.64
CA SER A 483 -5.29 -1.19 -23.89
C SER A 483 -4.64 -0.13 -24.78
N ILE A 484 -3.29 -0.10 -24.84
CA ILE A 484 -2.53 0.69 -25.80
C ILE A 484 -1.97 -0.28 -26.86
N PRO A 485 -2.58 -0.40 -28.04
CA PRO A 485 -2.18 -1.43 -29.02
C PRO A 485 -0.76 -1.24 -29.56
N SER A 486 -0.40 0.01 -29.87
CA SER A 486 0.89 0.43 -30.41
C SER A 486 1.09 1.93 -30.16
N PHE A 487 2.29 2.43 -30.44
CA PHE A 487 2.58 3.88 -30.40
C PHE A 487 2.30 4.59 -31.73
N ASP A 488 1.34 4.09 -32.49
CA ASP A 488 0.87 4.77 -33.70
C ASP A 488 -0.24 5.76 -33.36
N GLU A 489 -0.37 6.82 -34.15
CA GLU A 489 -1.49 7.78 -34.09
C GLU A 489 -2.85 7.13 -34.39
N GLY A 490 -3.90 7.70 -33.81
CA GLY A 490 -5.30 7.37 -34.10
C GLY A 490 -5.76 5.99 -33.64
N LYS A 491 -5.02 5.32 -32.75
CA LYS A 491 -5.44 4.04 -32.17
C LYS A 491 -6.45 4.29 -31.07
N GLU A 492 -7.52 3.51 -31.07
CA GLU A 492 -8.53 3.54 -30.02
C GLU A 492 -7.95 2.93 -28.73
N VAL A 493 -8.21 3.59 -27.61
CA VAL A 493 -7.77 3.17 -26.27
C VAL A 493 -9.02 3.06 -25.39
N ILE A 494 -9.37 1.82 -25.05
CA ILE A 494 -10.47 1.50 -24.13
C ILE A 494 -9.89 0.78 -22.93
N GLN A 495 -10.19 1.28 -21.74
CA GLN A 495 -9.72 0.69 -20.49
C GLN A 495 -10.85 0.61 -19.46
N GLY A 496 -11.16 -0.61 -19.03
CA GLY A 496 -12.08 -0.84 -17.92
C GLY A 496 -11.45 -0.45 -16.59
N TYR A 497 -12.25 0.20 -15.74
CA TYR A 497 -11.91 0.64 -14.39
C TYR A 497 -12.98 0.14 -13.43
N ARG A 498 -12.99 -1.18 -13.17
CA ARG A 498 -14.14 -1.89 -12.56
C ARG A 498 -15.42 -1.66 -13.37
N ASN A 499 -16.44 -1.02 -12.80
CA ASN A 499 -17.69 -0.67 -13.48
C ASN A 499 -17.64 0.67 -14.23
N ALA A 500 -16.55 1.44 -14.09
CA ALA A 500 -16.28 2.62 -14.91
C ALA A 500 -15.46 2.24 -16.15
N THR A 501 -15.51 3.08 -17.19
CA THR A 501 -14.74 2.87 -18.43
C THR A 501 -14.14 4.17 -18.90
N TYR A 502 -12.88 4.10 -19.35
CA TYR A 502 -12.23 5.15 -20.11
C TYR A 502 -12.27 4.81 -21.61
N THR A 503 -12.55 5.81 -22.43
CA THR A 503 -12.47 5.74 -23.89
C THR A 503 -11.76 6.98 -24.42
N GLY A 504 -10.72 6.77 -25.22
CA GLY A 504 -9.98 7.83 -25.90
C GLY A 504 -9.12 7.30 -27.04
N SER A 505 -8.10 8.05 -27.44
CA SER A 505 -7.18 7.64 -28.51
C SER A 505 -5.73 8.02 -28.23
N THR A 506 -4.78 7.35 -28.88
CA THR A 506 -3.37 7.75 -28.89
C THR A 506 -3.15 9.17 -29.46
N SER A 507 -4.06 9.68 -30.30
CA SER A 507 -4.03 11.09 -30.75
C SER A 507 -4.49 12.10 -29.69
N GLN A 508 -4.89 11.63 -28.51
CA GLN A 508 -5.21 12.45 -27.34
C GLN A 508 -4.21 12.19 -26.21
N ALA A 509 -3.04 11.62 -26.53
CA ALA A 509 -2.04 11.32 -25.54
C ALA A 509 -1.30 12.58 -25.09
N LEU A 510 -1.04 12.68 -23.79
CA LEU A 510 -0.15 13.66 -23.19
C LEU A 510 0.93 12.89 -22.43
N VAL A 511 2.17 12.96 -22.91
CA VAL A 511 3.27 12.18 -22.33
C VAL A 511 3.98 13.03 -21.29
N PHE A 512 4.22 12.46 -20.12
CA PHE A 512 4.92 13.15 -19.06
C PHE A 512 5.94 12.24 -18.35
N PHE A 513 6.89 12.87 -17.69
CA PHE A 513 7.93 12.24 -16.90
C PHE A 513 8.04 12.90 -15.54
N TYR A 514 8.39 12.13 -14.51
CA TYR A 514 8.64 12.69 -13.19
C TYR A 514 9.73 11.90 -12.47
N SER A 515 10.80 12.60 -12.04
CA SER A 515 11.94 12.02 -11.33
C SER A 515 12.43 13.01 -10.25
N PRO A 516 11.83 12.97 -9.06
CA PRO A 516 12.19 13.86 -7.95
C PRO A 516 13.66 13.65 -7.56
N PRO A 517 14.37 14.71 -7.12
CA PRO A 517 13.87 16.04 -6.78
C PRO A 517 13.64 17.00 -7.98
N GLY A 518 13.76 16.54 -9.23
CA GLY A 518 13.38 17.34 -10.41
C GLY A 518 11.87 17.52 -10.54
N CYS A 519 11.46 18.45 -11.40
CA CYS A 519 10.05 18.79 -11.62
C CYS A 519 9.34 17.78 -12.54
N VAL A 520 8.02 17.85 -12.58
CA VAL A 520 7.20 17.15 -13.57
C VAL A 520 7.57 17.71 -14.95
N TRP A 521 7.64 16.85 -15.96
CA TRP A 521 7.96 17.27 -17.31
C TRP A 521 6.89 16.77 -18.25
N VAL A 522 6.04 17.67 -18.71
CA VAL A 522 5.12 17.39 -19.83
C VAL A 522 5.90 17.58 -21.13
N ILE A 523 6.00 16.51 -21.91
CA ILE A 523 6.94 16.41 -23.02
C ILE A 523 6.41 17.16 -24.24
N ASP A 524 7.24 18.04 -24.79
CA ASP A 524 7.08 18.64 -26.11
C ASP A 524 7.88 17.84 -27.16
N PRO A 525 7.23 17.08 -28.06
CA PRO A 525 7.95 16.30 -29.05
C PRO A 525 8.82 17.15 -29.98
N ALA A 526 8.51 18.43 -30.19
CA ALA A 526 9.29 19.28 -31.10
C ALA A 526 10.63 19.71 -30.50
N ARG A 527 10.75 19.72 -29.16
CA ARG A 527 11.93 20.22 -28.44
C ARG A 527 12.66 19.13 -27.67
N ASP A 528 11.93 18.23 -27.02
CA ASP A 528 12.42 17.45 -25.90
C ASP A 528 13.01 16.08 -26.29
N GLN A 529 12.77 15.61 -27.53
CA GLN A 529 13.17 14.27 -28.00
C GLN A 529 14.67 13.95 -27.83
N THR A 530 15.51 14.97 -27.75
CA THR A 530 16.98 14.81 -27.68
C THR A 530 17.54 15.12 -26.29
N LEU A 531 16.69 15.40 -25.29
CA LEU A 531 17.17 15.71 -23.94
C LEU A 531 17.65 14.43 -23.24
N PRO A 532 18.84 14.44 -22.62
CA PRO A 532 19.44 13.26 -21.99
C PRO A 532 18.81 12.89 -20.63
N VAL A 533 17.75 13.60 -20.21
CA VAL A 533 17.11 13.40 -18.91
C VAL A 533 16.09 12.25 -18.92
N PHE A 534 15.56 11.90 -20.10
CA PHE A 534 14.51 10.90 -20.22
C PHE A 534 15.09 9.48 -20.36
N PRO A 535 14.46 8.48 -19.74
CA PRO A 535 14.79 7.08 -19.98
C PRO A 535 14.52 6.69 -21.44
N SER A 536 15.31 5.74 -21.96
CA SER A 536 15.23 5.27 -23.35
C SER A 536 13.84 4.73 -23.74
N GLU A 537 13.12 4.23 -22.75
CA GLU A 537 11.79 3.65 -22.84
C GLU A 537 10.71 4.69 -23.16
N LEU A 538 11.01 5.99 -22.96
CA LEU A 538 10.15 7.09 -23.38
C LEU A 538 10.37 7.52 -24.84
N THR A 539 11.46 7.13 -25.50
CA THR A 539 11.81 7.63 -26.86
C THR A 539 10.68 7.50 -27.88
N GLU A 540 10.01 6.35 -27.93
CA GLU A 540 8.89 6.13 -28.84
C GLU A 540 7.59 6.80 -28.37
N PRO A 541 7.10 6.59 -27.12
CA PRO A 541 5.84 7.22 -26.70
C PRO A 541 5.90 8.75 -26.68
N MET A 542 7.07 9.37 -26.47
CA MET A 542 7.24 10.83 -26.54
C MET A 542 6.68 11.45 -27.81
N LYS A 543 6.72 10.73 -28.94
CA LYS A 543 6.20 11.22 -30.24
C LYS A 543 4.69 11.40 -30.25
N LEU A 544 3.95 10.71 -29.37
CA LEU A 544 2.50 10.81 -29.22
C LEU A 544 2.06 11.97 -28.34
N SER A 545 2.97 12.73 -27.74
CA SER A 545 2.58 13.80 -26.81
C SER A 545 1.95 14.98 -27.55
N HIS A 546 0.70 15.29 -27.24
CA HIS A 546 -0.05 16.40 -27.81
C HIS A 546 -0.30 17.48 -26.75
N LEU A 547 0.52 18.54 -26.77
CA LEU A 547 0.33 19.69 -25.87
C LEU A 547 -1.02 20.40 -26.07
N SER A 548 -1.68 20.20 -27.21
CA SER A 548 -3.03 20.70 -27.49
C SER A 548 -4.11 20.11 -26.57
N GLN A 549 -3.82 19.03 -25.83
CA GLN A 549 -4.72 18.52 -24.79
C GLN A 549 -4.76 19.42 -23.55
N ILE A 550 -3.80 20.34 -23.40
CA ILE A 550 -3.76 21.31 -22.31
C ILE A 550 -4.48 22.58 -22.76
N SER A 551 -5.49 22.97 -21.97
CA SER A 551 -6.15 24.27 -22.11
C SER A 551 -5.52 25.27 -21.13
N PRO A 552 -4.74 26.26 -21.61
CA PRO A 552 -4.00 27.18 -20.75
C PRO A 552 -4.90 28.22 -20.07
N GLU A 553 -6.01 28.60 -20.71
CA GLU A 553 -6.94 29.62 -20.22
C GLU A 553 -8.21 28.97 -19.65
N ALA A 554 -8.07 28.35 -18.47
CA ALA A 554 -9.20 27.79 -17.74
C ALA A 554 -9.89 28.86 -16.88
N SER A 555 -11.22 28.97 -17.00
CA SER A 555 -12.01 29.86 -16.14
C SER A 555 -11.92 29.49 -14.64
N THR A 556 -11.79 28.19 -14.37
CA THR A 556 -11.46 27.65 -13.05
C THR A 556 -10.31 26.65 -13.25
N PRO A 557 -9.06 27.02 -12.93
CA PRO A 557 -7.93 26.11 -13.02
C PRO A 557 -8.16 24.87 -12.16
N ALA A 558 -7.79 23.70 -12.69
CA ALA A 558 -7.76 22.44 -11.98
C ALA A 558 -6.92 22.58 -10.70
N GLN A 559 -7.42 22.03 -9.60
CA GLN A 559 -6.73 22.02 -8.32
C GLN A 559 -6.97 20.66 -7.65
N PRO A 560 -5.92 20.02 -7.11
CA PRO A 560 -6.11 18.83 -6.29
C PRO A 560 -7.07 19.14 -5.11
N PRO A 561 -8.07 18.30 -4.82
CA PRO A 561 -9.02 18.55 -3.73
C PRO A 561 -8.32 18.79 -2.39
N ALA A 562 -8.53 19.97 -1.80
CA ALA A 562 -7.79 20.42 -0.63
C ALA A 562 -8.07 19.57 0.63
N GLU A 563 -9.25 18.98 0.74
CA GLU A 563 -9.60 18.04 1.82
C GLU A 563 -8.81 16.72 1.79
N ILE A 564 -8.26 16.36 0.62
CA ILE A 564 -7.48 15.14 0.42
C ILE A 564 -5.99 15.47 0.39
N PHE A 565 -5.58 16.43 -0.44
CA PHE A 565 -4.18 16.72 -0.71
C PHE A 565 -3.62 17.90 0.12
N GLY A 566 -4.48 18.63 0.82
CA GLY A 566 -4.12 19.87 1.51
C GLY A 566 -4.16 21.08 0.59
N SER A 567 -3.87 22.25 1.16
CA SER A 567 -3.77 23.50 0.40
C SER A 567 -2.60 23.47 -0.59
N GLU A 568 -2.64 24.40 -1.55
CA GLU A 568 -1.52 24.65 -2.45
C GLU A 568 -0.21 24.82 -1.66
N PRO A 569 0.87 24.11 -2.04
CA PRO A 569 2.15 24.22 -1.38
C PRO A 569 2.82 25.56 -1.70
N GLU A 570 3.85 25.91 -0.93
CA GLU A 570 4.67 27.07 -1.23
C GLU A 570 5.27 26.97 -2.64
N HIS A 571 5.29 28.09 -3.35
CA HIS A 571 5.82 28.19 -4.72
C HIS A 571 7.35 28.07 -4.71
N THR A 572 7.83 26.84 -4.83
CA THR A 572 9.24 26.50 -5.01
C THR A 572 9.64 26.57 -6.49
N TRP A 573 10.88 26.20 -6.82
CA TRP A 573 11.40 26.22 -8.19
C TRP A 573 10.45 25.57 -9.21
N CYS A 574 9.86 24.41 -8.88
CA CYS A 574 8.98 23.70 -9.80
C CYS A 574 7.71 24.49 -10.15
N TYR A 575 7.16 25.30 -9.25
CA TYR A 575 6.03 26.18 -9.61
C TYR A 575 6.38 27.10 -10.77
N TYR A 576 7.53 27.78 -10.68
CA TYR A 576 7.99 28.72 -11.70
C TYR A 576 8.35 28.00 -12.99
N PHE A 577 8.97 26.82 -12.90
CA PHE A 577 9.27 25.98 -14.05
C PHE A 577 7.98 25.56 -14.79
N GLU A 578 7.00 25.00 -14.10
CA GLU A 578 5.74 24.55 -14.72
C GLU A 578 4.98 25.71 -15.38
N LYS A 579 4.94 26.88 -14.72
CA LYS A 579 4.33 28.09 -15.27
C LYS A 579 5.11 28.67 -16.45
N ALA A 580 6.43 28.58 -16.44
CA ALA A 580 7.27 29.03 -17.55
C ALA A 580 7.09 28.12 -18.78
N GLU A 581 7.03 26.80 -18.60
CA GLU A 581 6.73 25.85 -19.69
C GLU A 581 5.33 26.07 -20.28
N LEU A 582 4.34 26.33 -19.42
CA LEU A 582 2.99 26.69 -19.88
C LEU A 582 2.97 28.02 -20.65
N ALA A 583 3.74 29.02 -20.21
CA ALA A 583 3.88 30.30 -20.91
C ALA A 583 4.63 30.14 -22.25
N ARG A 584 5.64 29.27 -22.29
CA ARG A 584 6.37 28.91 -23.52
C ARG A 584 5.45 28.28 -24.55
N GLN A 585 4.55 27.38 -24.14
CA GLN A 585 3.55 26.78 -25.02
C GLN A 585 2.62 27.83 -25.67
N GLN A 586 2.44 28.99 -25.03
CA GLN A 586 1.67 30.12 -25.55
C GLN A 586 2.54 31.19 -26.23
N GLU A 587 3.84 30.94 -26.36
CA GLU A 587 4.84 31.91 -26.83
C GLU A 587 4.84 33.23 -26.03
N ASN A 588 4.42 33.20 -24.76
CA ASN A 588 4.40 34.37 -23.89
C ASN A 588 5.76 34.56 -23.21
N TRP A 589 6.72 35.09 -23.97
CA TRP A 589 8.11 35.27 -23.52
C TRP A 589 8.25 36.26 -22.37
N GLU A 590 7.43 37.31 -22.33
CA GLU A 590 7.42 38.29 -21.23
C GLU A 590 7.06 37.61 -19.90
N GLN A 591 6.06 36.72 -19.90
CA GLN A 591 5.67 35.99 -18.70
C GLN A 591 6.79 35.05 -18.20
N ILE A 592 7.54 34.40 -19.10
CA ILE A 592 8.66 33.53 -18.72
C ILE A 592 9.74 34.32 -17.97
N ILE A 593 10.05 35.53 -18.44
CA ILE A 593 11.05 36.39 -17.78
C ILE A 593 10.56 36.85 -16.42
N ASN A 594 9.31 37.30 -16.33
CA ASN A 594 8.72 37.72 -15.04
C ASN A 594 8.76 36.58 -14.01
N LEU A 595 8.41 35.36 -14.41
CA LEU A 595 8.50 34.17 -13.55
C LEU A 595 9.94 33.84 -13.16
N GLY A 596 10.87 33.94 -14.11
CA GLY A 596 12.29 33.68 -13.86
C GLY A 596 12.87 34.70 -12.89
N ASP A 597 12.69 35.99 -13.14
CA ASP A 597 13.17 37.08 -12.27
C ASP A 597 12.63 36.92 -10.84
N GLU A 598 11.34 36.57 -10.70
CA GLU A 598 10.74 36.30 -9.39
C GLU A 598 11.39 35.10 -8.68
N ALA A 599 11.58 33.98 -9.39
CA ALA A 599 12.20 32.77 -8.85
C ALA A 599 13.64 33.05 -8.39
N PHE A 600 14.44 33.71 -9.23
CA PHE A 600 15.84 34.03 -8.94
C PHE A 600 15.98 35.07 -7.83
N ALA A 601 15.09 36.06 -7.76
CA ALA A 601 15.08 37.04 -6.67
C ALA A 601 14.79 36.39 -5.30
N ARG A 602 14.03 35.30 -5.29
CA ARG A 602 13.77 34.47 -4.09
C ARG A 602 14.90 33.48 -3.78
N GLY A 603 15.95 33.44 -4.58
CA GLY A 603 17.07 32.50 -4.42
C GLY A 603 16.71 31.05 -4.72
N LEU A 604 15.66 30.80 -5.51
CA LEU A 604 15.27 29.46 -5.93
C LEU A 604 16.20 28.96 -7.04
N SER A 605 16.52 27.67 -7.01
CA SER A 605 17.40 27.02 -7.98
C SER A 605 16.93 25.62 -8.32
N THR A 606 17.26 25.16 -9.52
CA THR A 606 17.02 23.78 -9.95
C THR A 606 18.13 22.82 -9.51
N SER A 607 17.80 21.53 -9.39
CA SER A 607 18.77 20.42 -9.37
C SER A 607 19.03 19.78 -10.74
N ARG A 608 18.33 20.22 -11.79
CA ARG A 608 18.37 19.65 -13.15
C ARG A 608 18.67 20.74 -14.15
N ALA A 609 19.82 20.63 -14.83
CA ALA A 609 20.25 21.61 -15.83
C ALA A 609 19.18 21.89 -16.92
N GLN A 610 18.42 20.87 -17.31
CA GLN A 610 17.41 20.94 -18.37
C GLN A 610 16.27 21.91 -18.03
N GLU A 611 15.94 22.08 -16.75
CA GLU A 611 14.86 22.98 -16.31
C GLU A 611 15.20 24.46 -16.51
N LEU A 612 16.48 24.81 -16.77
CA LEU A 612 16.90 26.17 -17.12
C LEU A 612 16.64 26.54 -18.58
N LEU A 613 16.43 25.56 -19.47
CA LEU A 613 16.31 25.78 -20.91
C LEU A 613 15.17 26.74 -21.27
N VAL A 614 14.02 26.63 -20.59
CA VAL A 614 12.87 27.52 -20.82
C VAL A 614 13.19 28.98 -20.51
N PHE A 615 13.94 29.23 -19.44
CA PHE A 615 14.34 30.58 -19.06
C PHE A 615 15.42 31.11 -20.00
N ILE A 616 16.42 30.28 -20.37
CA ILE A 616 17.44 30.64 -21.37
C ILE A 616 16.76 31.10 -22.67
N GLU A 617 15.78 30.33 -23.15
CA GLU A 617 14.99 30.68 -24.32
C GLU A 617 14.22 32.00 -24.13
N GLY A 618 13.50 32.15 -23.01
CA GLY A 618 12.72 33.35 -22.72
C GLY A 618 13.55 34.63 -22.71
N TYR A 619 14.68 34.64 -21.98
CA TYR A 619 15.57 35.80 -21.91
C TYR A 619 16.19 36.12 -23.28
N ALA A 620 16.65 35.11 -24.03
CA ALA A 620 17.20 35.32 -25.36
C ALA A 620 16.15 35.92 -26.31
N ARG A 621 14.91 35.43 -26.26
CA ARG A 621 13.83 35.92 -27.14
C ARG A 621 13.40 37.35 -26.88
N MET A 622 13.56 37.83 -25.65
CA MET A 622 13.33 39.25 -25.31
C MET A 622 14.60 40.11 -25.44
N GLY A 623 15.67 39.56 -26.01
CA GLY A 623 16.93 40.27 -26.27
C GLY A 623 17.83 40.45 -25.05
N ASN A 624 17.53 39.83 -23.91
CA ASN A 624 18.38 39.83 -22.72
C ASN A 624 19.40 38.68 -22.79
N TRP A 625 20.32 38.79 -23.76
CA TRP A 625 21.30 37.76 -24.06
C TRP A 625 22.30 37.52 -22.93
N LEU A 626 22.69 38.56 -22.19
CA LEU A 626 23.59 38.40 -21.04
C LEU A 626 22.99 37.44 -20.00
N ARG A 627 21.72 37.63 -19.64
CA ARG A 627 21.06 36.74 -18.69
C ARG A 627 20.88 35.31 -19.24
N ALA A 628 20.57 35.17 -20.53
CA ALA A 628 20.49 33.87 -21.17
C ALA A 628 21.85 33.12 -21.13
N ILE A 629 22.96 33.83 -21.36
CA ILE A 629 24.32 33.28 -21.30
C ILE A 629 24.67 32.87 -19.86
N ASP A 630 24.37 33.70 -18.86
CA ASP A 630 24.60 33.35 -17.45
C ASP A 630 23.88 32.06 -17.06
N LEU A 631 22.62 31.91 -17.48
CA LEU A 631 21.83 30.70 -17.21
C LEU A 631 22.34 29.49 -18.01
N ALA A 632 22.83 29.68 -19.23
CA ALA A 632 23.44 28.61 -20.02
C ALA A 632 24.75 28.10 -19.37
N ASN A 633 25.58 29.01 -18.85
CA ASN A 633 26.78 28.65 -18.10
C ASN A 633 26.40 27.88 -16.82
N LEU A 634 25.39 28.36 -16.08
CA LEU A 634 24.87 27.66 -14.90
C LEU A 634 24.35 26.25 -15.23
N ALA A 635 23.63 26.10 -16.35
CA ALA A 635 23.14 24.81 -16.80
C ALA A 635 24.29 23.85 -17.13
N TYR A 636 25.31 24.31 -17.86
CA TYR A 636 26.49 23.52 -18.18
C TYR A 636 27.29 23.11 -16.94
N ASP A 637 27.47 24.03 -15.99
CA ASP A 637 28.15 23.74 -14.72
C ASP A 637 27.37 22.76 -13.85
N THR A 638 26.03 22.76 -13.96
CA THR A 638 25.15 21.83 -13.24
C THR A 638 25.23 20.41 -13.83
N SER A 639 25.23 20.29 -15.16
CA SER A 639 25.43 19.01 -15.83
C SER A 639 26.03 19.20 -17.22
N LYS A 640 27.13 18.51 -17.49
CA LYS A 640 27.79 18.55 -18.81
C LYS A 640 27.03 17.81 -19.90
N ASP A 641 26.14 16.89 -19.53
CA ASP A 641 25.39 16.08 -20.51
C ASP A 641 24.44 16.94 -21.37
N ILE A 642 24.11 18.16 -20.94
CA ILE A 642 23.25 19.09 -21.67
C ILE A 642 23.98 19.84 -22.80
N GLU A 643 25.29 19.64 -22.97
CA GLU A 643 26.14 20.34 -23.94
C GLU A 643 25.51 20.43 -25.33
N ALA A 644 25.15 19.27 -25.91
CA ALA A 644 24.59 19.20 -27.26
C ALA A 644 23.28 20.01 -27.38
N ASN A 645 22.42 19.94 -26.37
CA ASN A 645 21.14 20.66 -26.35
C ASN A 645 21.33 22.17 -26.16
N LEU A 646 22.28 22.60 -25.32
CA LEU A 646 22.63 24.01 -25.16
C LEU A 646 23.19 24.57 -26.46
N CYS A 647 24.13 23.87 -27.11
CA CYS A 647 24.70 24.29 -28.38
C CYS A 647 23.59 24.45 -29.43
N ALA A 648 22.77 23.42 -29.63
CA ALA A 648 21.68 23.45 -30.60
C ALA A 648 20.69 24.60 -30.33
N SER A 649 20.29 24.79 -29.06
CA SER A 649 19.34 25.82 -28.67
C SER A 649 19.91 27.23 -28.87
N LEU A 650 21.14 27.49 -28.42
CA LEU A 650 21.78 28.80 -28.53
C LEU A 650 22.09 29.17 -29.97
N HIS A 651 22.53 28.22 -30.81
CA HIS A 651 22.71 28.46 -32.24
C HIS A 651 21.39 28.84 -32.92
N SER A 652 20.33 28.05 -32.67
CA SER A 652 19.00 28.31 -33.21
C SER A 652 18.45 29.68 -32.78
N LEU A 653 18.58 30.02 -31.49
CA LEU A 653 18.12 31.30 -30.96
C LEU A 653 18.91 32.48 -31.52
N LYS A 654 20.23 32.35 -31.65
CA LYS A 654 21.11 33.36 -32.24
C LYS A 654 20.73 33.65 -33.69
N ASP A 655 20.41 32.62 -34.47
CA ASP A 655 20.04 32.77 -35.87
C ASP A 655 18.67 33.43 -36.02
N GLN A 656 17.74 33.19 -35.10
CA GLN A 656 16.43 33.83 -35.08
C GLN A 656 16.47 35.26 -34.54
N ILE A 657 17.29 35.51 -33.51
CA ILE A 657 17.31 36.76 -32.73
C ILE A 657 18.76 37.15 -32.45
N PRO A 658 19.45 37.81 -33.40
CA PRO A 658 20.87 38.09 -33.26
C PRO A 658 21.18 38.96 -32.02
N PRO A 659 22.17 38.57 -31.19
CA PRO A 659 22.61 39.38 -30.06
C PRO A 659 23.32 40.67 -30.53
N LYS A 660 23.37 41.67 -29.65
CA LYS A 660 24.23 42.85 -29.86
C LYS A 660 25.70 42.44 -29.86
N GLU A 661 26.56 43.25 -30.47
CA GLU A 661 27.99 42.91 -30.66
C GLU A 661 28.71 42.53 -29.34
N SER A 662 28.42 43.23 -28.24
CA SER A 662 28.95 42.89 -26.91
C SER A 662 28.53 41.51 -26.41
N ASP A 663 27.26 41.18 -26.60
CA ASP A 663 26.66 39.95 -26.10
C ASP A 663 27.02 38.77 -27.02
N PHE A 664 27.24 39.05 -28.31
CA PHE A 664 27.76 38.09 -29.28
C PHE A 664 29.15 37.59 -28.89
N GLN A 665 30.05 38.48 -28.45
CA GLN A 665 31.37 38.07 -27.96
C GLN A 665 31.26 37.16 -26.73
N ASN A 666 30.41 37.53 -25.76
CA ASN A 666 30.18 36.70 -24.57
C ASN A 666 29.57 35.34 -24.92
N LEU A 667 28.63 35.30 -25.87
CA LEU A 667 28.04 34.07 -26.38
C LEU A 667 29.10 33.17 -27.02
N GLN A 668 30.00 33.71 -27.84
CA GLN A 668 31.09 32.94 -28.46
C GLN A 668 32.04 32.34 -27.43
N VAL A 669 32.33 33.08 -26.35
CA VAL A 669 33.14 32.55 -25.24
C VAL A 669 32.44 31.36 -24.59
N SER A 670 31.15 31.47 -24.25
CA SER A 670 30.40 30.36 -23.67
C SER A 670 30.27 29.17 -24.61
N LEU A 671 29.98 29.39 -25.90
CA LEU A 671 29.92 28.32 -26.91
C LEU A 671 31.26 27.57 -27.03
N ALA A 672 32.39 28.29 -26.95
CA ALA A 672 33.71 27.67 -26.95
C ALA A 672 33.98 26.86 -25.65
N VAL A 673 33.53 27.35 -24.49
CA VAL A 673 33.61 26.63 -23.21
C VAL A 673 32.79 25.34 -23.27
N PHE A 674 31.60 25.40 -23.86
CA PHE A 674 30.75 24.22 -24.03
C PHE A 674 31.31 23.24 -25.06
N GLY A 675 32.22 23.66 -25.95
CA GLY A 675 32.73 22.81 -27.03
C GLY A 675 31.82 22.75 -28.26
N CYS A 676 30.95 23.75 -28.43
CA CYS A 676 30.03 23.79 -29.57
C CYS A 676 30.80 23.92 -30.91
N PRO A 677 30.43 23.14 -31.94
CA PRO A 677 31.02 23.28 -33.27
C PRO A 677 30.71 24.66 -33.86
N ALA A 678 31.72 25.30 -34.47
CA ALA A 678 31.53 26.56 -35.16
C ALA A 678 30.69 26.33 -36.43
N TYR A 679 29.49 26.90 -36.47
CA TYR A 679 28.62 26.97 -37.65
C TYR A 679 28.70 28.34 -38.32
#